data_AF-A0A662E978-F1
#
_entry.id   AF-A0A662E978-F1
#
_cell.length_a   1.000
_cell.length_b   1.000
_cell.length_c   1.000
_cell.angle_alpha   90.00
_cell.angle_beta   90.00
_cell.angle_gamma   90.00
#
_symmetry.space_group_name_H-M   'P 1'
#
loop_
_entity.id
_entity.type
_entity.pdbx_description
1 polymer ?
#
loop_
_entity_poly.entity_id
_entity_poly.type
_entity_poly.pdbx_seq_one_letter_code
_entity_poly.pdbx_strand_id
1 'polypeptide(L)'
;MLCVSAPLRFFLPLLLPFAPGIGWSSVSEVRELVAICMALGLGWVLALFLGAGMVGGDLVQGRLGFYFSRPVSGGAIWWGKVVANVLLVFAAELIILLPAFVFLGANPFFAFNSANWWVTLDLLTGGSLSMIAGLLIGVPLLLLLVSHAIGIMWRARSAWMALDAALFVALLMVLWLRLASLAMEAPLAVIVISGFFVFSVLAVLFLAGWAQVSFGRTDIQRGHRVLSGVLWSGVFVTAVTAIGYGAWIVDAAPDDLDMIVDVDSAPKGPWINVYGTAPHRLGFMPQFLFNRVSRDFVRITHCENSSRYLAFSSDGRRAAWVRPVGNGNHQLVYADLGADRATIRETLLTFDDQVSLVLSDDGTLVAIPDWRQFAVYELETGRLVIATRLLEPGYVRTVGFLPDGRLRVLSLHYSDGAIFSVAHYRIYEIDLATGKIETSWKIEPARAAVDDCGLTDDQFYVSYNKTSDRFLVVDGCFGRYRLTVREGRDGVVMRDFGRFHEENWPRWSLDGRRIFGAFVEDGRGWLEILSVADGMIVRWPLGPAEDLRLAGESEYGEVLVACWLPDAERALAVDIETGVIRPILGGSNAAADRIWRGFWVSRDARLMLNEAGALLEWDLENRRSVWQGAWREISRDRCGIGGMRVDL
;
A
#
# COMPACT_ATOMS: atom_id res chain seq x y z
N MET A 1 37.85 13.68 32.39
CA MET A 1 37.41 12.26 32.38
C MET A 1 37.02 11.74 30.99
N LEU A 2 36.44 12.53 30.09
CA LEU A 2 36.12 12.09 28.71
C LEU A 2 37.35 11.72 27.85
N CYS A 3 38.50 12.40 28.02
CA CYS A 3 39.70 12.11 27.20
C CYS A 3 40.39 10.76 27.49
N VAL A 4 40.13 10.11 28.64
CA VAL A 4 40.77 8.83 29.01
C VAL A 4 39.90 7.62 28.60
N SER A 5 38.60 7.83 28.33
CA SER A 5 37.67 6.76 27.90
C SER A 5 37.48 6.65 26.37
N ALA A 6 37.94 7.65 25.61
CA ALA A 6 37.91 7.65 24.15
C ALA A 6 38.65 6.46 23.49
N PRO A 7 39.88 6.06 23.92
CA PRO A 7 40.55 4.93 23.30
C PRO A 7 39.87 3.59 23.60
N LEU A 8 39.23 3.43 24.77
CA LEU A 8 38.55 2.16 25.10
C LEU A 8 37.30 1.93 24.23
N ARG A 9 36.58 3.01 23.91
CA ARG A 9 35.41 2.98 23.02
C ARG A 9 35.80 2.81 21.55
N PHE A 10 37.00 3.26 21.18
CA PHE A 10 37.59 3.06 19.85
C PHE A 10 37.79 1.56 19.51
N PHE A 11 38.08 0.71 20.51
CA PHE A 11 38.36 -0.71 20.28
C PHE A 11 37.16 -1.65 20.48
N LEU A 12 36.07 -1.22 21.13
CA LEU A 12 34.95 -2.12 21.40
C LEU A 12 34.30 -2.69 20.13
N PRO A 13 34.04 -1.92 19.05
CA PRO A 13 33.50 -2.46 17.81
C PRO A 13 34.43 -3.51 17.19
N LEU A 14 35.76 -3.29 17.27
CA LEU A 14 36.77 -4.22 16.78
C LEU A 14 36.80 -5.54 17.56
N LEU A 15 36.55 -5.50 18.87
CA LEU A 15 36.70 -6.64 19.79
C LEU A 15 35.40 -7.44 19.96
N LEU A 16 34.23 -6.83 19.80
CA LEU A 16 32.93 -7.48 20.04
C LEU A 16 32.64 -8.74 19.19
N PRO A 17 33.04 -8.84 17.91
CA PRO A 17 32.81 -10.04 17.10
C PRO A 17 33.57 -11.29 17.58
N PHE A 18 34.53 -11.11 18.50
CA PHE A 18 35.25 -12.22 19.12
C PHE A 18 34.57 -12.71 20.41
N ALA A 19 33.42 -12.14 20.79
CA ALA A 19 32.64 -12.59 21.93
C ALA A 19 31.93 -13.92 21.62
N PRO A 20 32.03 -14.94 22.49
CA PRO A 20 31.36 -16.22 22.29
C PRO A 20 29.83 -16.05 22.29
N GLY A 21 29.14 -16.60 21.28
CA GLY A 21 27.67 -16.63 21.19
C GLY A 21 27.05 -15.85 20.03
N ILE A 22 27.84 -15.12 19.23
CA ILE A 22 27.36 -14.40 18.04
C ILE A 22 27.46 -15.34 16.83
N GLY A 23 26.37 -16.04 16.50
CA GLY A 23 26.31 -16.98 15.38
C GLY A 23 26.19 -16.32 14.00
N TRP A 24 26.67 -17.01 12.97
CA TRP A 24 26.47 -16.92 11.50
C TRP A 24 26.43 -15.56 10.77
N SER A 25 26.37 -14.42 11.44
CA SER A 25 26.54 -13.09 10.84
C SER A 25 28.02 -12.83 10.53
N SER A 26 28.30 -12.13 9.43
CA SER A 26 29.67 -11.81 9.07
C SER A 26 30.30 -10.88 10.13
N VAL A 27 31.58 -11.12 10.45
CA VAL A 27 32.33 -10.31 11.43
C VAL A 27 32.33 -8.82 11.07
N SER A 28 32.23 -8.49 9.79
CA SER A 28 32.08 -7.12 9.27
C SER A 28 30.76 -6.48 9.68
N GLU A 29 29.62 -7.15 9.49
CA GLU A 29 28.28 -6.61 9.83
C GLU A 29 28.18 -6.27 11.33
N VAL A 30 28.71 -7.13 12.20
CA VAL A 30 28.71 -6.88 13.65
C VAL A 30 29.56 -5.66 14.00
N ARG A 31 30.74 -5.51 13.38
CA ARG A 31 31.63 -4.35 13.63
C ARG A 31 30.98 -3.04 13.20
N GLU A 32 30.38 -3.03 12.03
CA GLU A 32 29.70 -1.85 11.46
C GLU A 32 28.52 -1.43 12.33
N LEU A 33 27.66 -2.38 12.71
CA LEU A 33 26.52 -2.11 13.58
C LEU A 33 26.97 -1.53 14.93
N VAL A 34 28.03 -2.10 15.53
CA VAL A 34 28.55 -1.61 16.81
C VAL A 34 29.16 -0.22 16.67
N ALA A 35 29.91 0.05 15.59
CA ALA A 35 30.47 1.38 15.31
C ALA A 35 29.36 2.43 15.15
N ILE A 36 28.30 2.13 14.40
CA ILE A 36 27.14 3.00 14.21
C ILE A 36 26.43 3.25 15.56
N CYS A 37 26.11 2.20 16.31
CA CYS A 37 25.49 2.33 17.63
C CYS A 37 26.32 3.16 18.60
N MET A 38 27.65 3.01 18.56
CA MET A 38 28.56 3.82 19.39
C MET A 38 28.62 5.28 18.96
N ALA A 39 28.70 5.54 17.66
CA ALA A 39 28.71 6.89 17.12
C ALA A 39 27.41 7.62 17.52
N LEU A 40 26.26 7.00 17.26
CA LEU A 40 24.95 7.51 17.65
C LEU A 40 24.85 7.74 19.16
N GLY A 41 25.18 6.73 19.96
CA GLY A 41 25.09 6.83 21.42
C GLY A 41 25.98 7.95 21.99
N LEU A 42 27.24 8.05 21.55
CA LEU A 42 28.13 9.11 22.02
C LEU A 42 27.69 10.49 21.54
N GLY A 43 27.34 10.62 20.25
CA GLY A 43 26.90 11.87 19.64
C GLY A 43 25.66 12.43 20.33
N TRP A 44 24.66 11.59 20.60
CA TRP A 44 23.43 11.96 21.28
C TRP A 44 23.69 12.42 22.71
N VAL A 45 24.53 11.70 23.46
CA VAL A 45 24.90 12.08 24.84
C VAL A 45 25.65 13.41 24.86
N LEU A 46 26.63 13.61 23.96
CA LEU A 46 27.37 14.86 23.85
C LEU A 46 26.45 16.03 23.50
N ALA A 47 25.55 15.85 22.52
CA ALA A 47 24.57 16.85 22.13
C ALA A 47 23.72 17.32 23.32
N LEU A 48 23.21 16.39 24.13
CA LEU A 48 22.43 16.70 25.33
C LEU A 48 23.22 17.53 26.36
N PHE A 49 24.45 17.14 26.69
CA PHE A 49 25.27 17.85 27.67
C PHE A 49 25.70 19.23 27.17
N LEU A 50 26.16 19.31 25.93
CA LEU A 50 26.62 20.55 25.31
C LEU A 50 25.48 21.55 25.16
N GLY A 51 24.32 21.10 24.67
CA GLY A 51 23.13 21.94 24.55
C GLY A 51 22.65 22.46 25.90
N ALA A 52 22.50 21.59 26.90
CA ALA A 52 22.10 21.98 28.24
C ALA A 52 23.06 23.00 28.89
N GLY A 53 24.36 22.96 28.59
CA GLY A 53 25.37 23.89 29.11
C GLY A 53 25.52 25.19 28.31
N MET A 54 25.13 25.19 27.03
CA MET A 54 25.61 26.14 26.01
C MET A 54 25.50 27.63 26.39
N VAL A 55 24.31 28.06 26.84
CA VAL A 55 24.02 29.46 27.22
C VAL A 55 23.60 29.54 28.69
N GLY A 56 22.82 28.57 29.17
CA GLY A 56 22.31 28.56 30.55
C GLY A 56 23.41 28.50 31.60
N GLY A 57 24.54 27.84 31.31
CA GLY A 57 25.71 27.84 32.19
C GLY A 57 26.31 29.24 32.34
N ASP A 58 26.50 29.95 31.23
CA ASP A 58 27.06 31.30 31.22
C ASP A 58 26.12 32.34 31.84
N LEU A 59 24.80 32.16 31.69
CA LEU A 59 23.81 33.02 32.35
C LEU A 59 23.87 32.87 33.87
N VAL A 60 23.84 31.63 34.38
CA VAL A 60 23.88 31.39 35.84
C VAL A 60 25.22 31.81 36.45
N GLN A 61 26.32 31.67 35.69
CA GLN A 61 27.66 32.09 36.14
C GLN A 61 27.93 33.58 35.90
N GLY A 62 26.99 34.34 35.34
CA GLY A 62 27.16 35.77 35.01
C GLY A 62 28.16 36.06 33.88
N ARG A 63 28.71 35.02 33.23
CA ARG A 63 29.72 35.13 32.16
C ARG A 63 29.15 35.75 30.90
N LEU A 64 27.85 35.61 30.67
CA LEU A 64 27.22 36.16 29.47
C LEU A 64 27.32 37.71 29.40
N GLY A 65 27.41 38.38 30.55
CA GLY A 65 27.60 39.83 30.62
C GLY A 65 28.91 40.31 29.98
N PHE A 66 29.96 39.49 30.02
CA PHE A 66 31.25 39.79 29.39
C PHE A 66 31.16 39.80 27.86
N TYR A 67 30.34 38.95 27.25
CA TYR A 67 30.17 38.96 25.80
C TYR A 67 29.40 40.20 25.34
N PHE A 68 28.39 40.61 26.11
CA PHE A 68 27.59 41.81 25.80
C PHE A 68 28.25 43.14 26.16
N SER A 69 29.35 43.14 26.94
CA SER A 69 30.15 44.35 27.14
C SER A 69 31.04 44.68 25.94
N ARG A 70 31.21 43.72 25.03
CA ARG A 70 31.87 43.89 23.73
C ARG A 70 30.81 44.23 22.66
N PRO A 71 31.19 44.86 21.53
CA PRO A 71 30.28 45.14 20.42
C PRO A 71 29.95 43.87 19.62
N VAL A 72 29.55 42.79 20.29
CA VAL A 72 29.17 41.50 19.70
C VAL A 72 27.65 41.39 19.77
N SER A 73 27.01 41.10 18.64
CA SER A 73 25.57 40.92 18.58
C SER A 73 25.15 39.62 19.28
N GLY A 74 23.93 39.58 19.84
CA GLY A 74 23.37 38.36 20.42
C GLY A 74 23.36 37.18 19.43
N GLY A 75 23.13 37.49 18.15
CA GLY A 75 23.19 36.50 17.08
C GLY A 75 24.57 35.89 16.87
N ALA A 76 25.64 36.69 16.91
CA ALA A 76 27.00 36.18 16.80
C ALA A 76 27.37 35.26 17.98
N ILE A 77 26.92 35.59 19.19
CA ILE A 77 27.11 34.74 20.39
C ILE A 77 26.37 33.40 20.22
N TRP A 78 25.10 33.44 19.78
CA TRP A 78 24.28 32.26 19.57
C TRP A 78 24.88 31.32 18.52
N TRP A 79 25.07 31.82 17.29
CA TRP A 79 25.55 31.00 16.18
C TRP A 79 26.96 30.47 16.41
N GLY A 80 27.86 31.27 17.00
CA GLY A 80 29.21 30.81 17.35
C GLY A 80 29.20 29.63 18.32
N LYS A 81 28.32 29.65 19.33
CA LYS A 81 28.19 28.56 20.30
C LYS A 81 27.53 27.31 19.69
N VAL A 82 26.48 27.47 18.88
CA VAL A 82 25.82 26.33 18.24
C VAL A 82 26.78 25.64 17.27
N VAL A 83 27.45 26.40 16.39
CA VAL A 83 28.42 25.84 15.44
C VAL A 83 29.54 25.10 16.17
N ALA A 84 30.10 25.68 17.24
CA ALA A 84 31.15 25.03 18.02
C ALA A 84 30.69 23.68 18.61
N ASN A 85 29.47 23.63 19.17
CA ASN A 85 28.94 22.40 19.76
C ASN A 85 28.59 21.35 18.69
N VAL A 86 28.02 21.76 17.55
CA VAL A 86 27.71 20.87 16.42
C VAL A 86 28.98 20.23 15.87
N LEU A 87 30.03 21.04 15.64
CA LEU A 87 31.33 20.53 15.20
C LEU A 87 31.94 19.53 16.19
N LEU A 88 31.78 19.77 17.49
CA LEU A 88 32.30 18.87 18.52
C LEU A 88 31.56 17.52 18.53
N VAL A 89 30.24 17.53 18.35
CA VAL A 89 29.42 16.31 18.24
C VAL A 89 29.81 15.52 16.99
N PHE A 90 29.82 16.16 15.82
CA PHE A 90 30.13 15.48 14.56
C PHE A 90 31.58 15.03 14.48
N ALA A 91 32.53 15.75 15.08
CA ALA A 91 33.90 15.27 15.20
C ALA A 91 33.98 13.99 16.03
N ALA A 92 33.23 13.89 17.12
CA ALA A 92 33.20 12.69 17.95
C ALA A 92 32.60 11.48 17.21
N GLU A 93 31.50 11.68 16.48
CA GLU A 93 30.89 10.65 15.64
C GLU A 93 31.83 10.21 14.51
N LEU A 94 32.44 11.17 13.81
CA LEU A 94 33.37 10.89 12.71
C LEU A 94 34.60 10.10 13.20
N ILE A 95 35.15 10.43 14.36
CA ILE A 95 36.29 9.70 14.95
C ILE A 95 35.94 8.22 15.21
N ILE A 96 34.69 7.92 15.59
CA ILE A 96 34.23 6.54 15.81
C ILE A 96 33.99 5.81 14.49
N LEU A 97 33.39 6.49 13.51
CA LEU A 97 33.00 5.89 12.24
C LEU A 97 34.18 5.70 11.27
N LEU A 98 35.16 6.61 11.29
CA LEU A 98 36.25 6.64 10.32
C LEU A 98 37.08 5.34 10.26
N PRO A 99 37.43 4.67 11.38
CA PRO A 99 38.12 3.38 11.32
C PRO A 99 37.28 2.27 10.68
N ALA A 100 35.96 2.26 10.91
CA ALA A 100 35.08 1.28 10.30
C ALA A 100 35.05 1.45 8.77
N PHE A 101 35.04 2.69 8.27
CA PHE A 101 35.05 2.96 6.84
C PHE A 101 36.41 2.76 6.17
N VAL A 102 37.50 3.19 6.82
CA VAL A 102 38.85 3.18 6.21
C VAL A 102 39.47 1.78 6.22
N PHE A 103 39.30 0.99 7.29
CA PHE A 103 40.05 -0.26 7.45
C PHE A 103 39.29 -1.52 7.03
N LEU A 104 37.95 -1.48 6.93
CA LEU A 104 37.16 -2.69 6.63
C LEU A 104 36.82 -2.85 5.15
N GLY A 105 37.19 -1.89 4.29
CA GLY A 105 36.79 -1.91 2.87
C GLY A 105 35.26 -1.92 2.68
N ALA A 106 34.52 -1.60 3.75
CA ALA A 106 33.08 -1.50 3.76
C ALA A 106 32.69 -0.41 2.76
N ASN A 107 32.19 -0.84 1.60
CA ASN A 107 31.61 0.09 0.67
C ASN A 107 30.32 0.59 1.34
N PRO A 108 30.20 1.89 1.69
CA PRO A 108 29.08 2.41 2.45
C PRO A 108 27.71 2.15 1.78
N PHE A 109 27.73 1.74 0.50
CA PHE A 109 26.58 1.36 -0.31
C PHE A 109 26.24 -0.14 -0.33
N PHE A 110 27.17 -1.07 -0.08
CA PHE A 110 26.93 -2.52 -0.27
C PHE A 110 26.53 -3.29 0.99
N ALA A 111 26.91 -2.83 2.18
CA ALA A 111 26.54 -3.47 3.45
C ALA A 111 25.02 -3.42 3.75
N PHE A 112 24.25 -2.72 2.92
CA PHE A 112 22.84 -2.44 3.13
C PHE A 112 21.92 -2.97 2.02
N ASN A 113 22.36 -3.95 1.23
CA ASN A 113 21.59 -4.47 0.08
C ASN A 113 21.14 -5.94 0.25
N SER A 114 21.50 -6.64 1.34
CA SER A 114 21.47 -8.12 1.38
C SER A 114 20.31 -8.79 2.15
N ALA A 115 19.48 -8.08 2.93
CA ALA A 115 18.35 -8.69 3.64
C ALA A 115 17.00 -8.02 3.33
N ASN A 116 16.06 -8.73 2.70
CA ASN A 116 14.72 -8.32 2.21
C ASN A 116 13.78 -7.42 3.08
N TRP A 117 14.24 -6.81 4.19
CA TRP A 117 13.54 -5.74 4.90
C TRP A 117 13.60 -4.37 4.19
N TRP A 118 14.39 -4.22 3.12
CA TRP A 118 14.59 -2.96 2.39
C TRP A 118 13.41 -2.55 1.49
N VAL A 119 12.66 -3.50 0.91
CA VAL A 119 11.61 -3.19 -0.08
C VAL A 119 10.47 -2.36 0.52
N THR A 120 10.18 -2.55 1.82
CA THR A 120 9.18 -1.76 2.54
C THR A 120 9.75 -0.40 2.99
N LEU A 121 11.07 -0.27 3.20
CA LEU A 121 11.70 0.96 3.72
C LEU A 121 12.24 1.91 2.63
N ASP A 122 12.64 1.41 1.46
CA ASP A 122 13.12 2.21 0.33
C ASP A 122 12.00 3.06 -0.27
N LEU A 123 10.79 2.51 -0.34
CA LEU A 123 9.57 3.20 -0.78
C LEU A 123 9.07 4.23 0.25
N LEU A 124 9.41 4.07 1.53
CA LEU A 124 8.90 4.92 2.62
C LEU A 124 9.90 6.01 3.05
N THR A 125 11.21 5.83 2.90
CA THR A 125 12.21 6.79 3.41
C THR A 125 13.12 7.43 2.37
N GLY A 126 13.01 7.06 1.08
CA GLY A 126 13.87 7.65 0.04
C GLY A 126 15.34 7.20 0.14
N GLY A 127 15.56 5.92 0.42
CA GLY A 127 16.88 5.30 0.51
C GLY A 127 17.47 5.28 1.92
N SER A 128 18.23 4.22 2.22
CA SER A 128 18.98 4.01 3.48
C SER A 128 19.85 5.20 3.94
N LEU A 129 20.28 6.07 3.02
CA LEU A 129 21.10 7.25 3.31
C LEU A 129 20.34 8.35 4.07
N SER A 130 19.04 8.56 3.77
CA SER A 130 18.26 9.64 4.40
C SER A 130 18.02 9.37 5.88
N MET A 131 17.76 8.11 6.24
CA MET A 131 17.55 7.67 7.62
C MET A 131 18.83 7.82 8.44
N ILE A 132 19.98 7.36 7.90
CA ILE A 132 21.27 7.47 8.57
C ILE A 132 21.66 8.94 8.75
N ALA A 133 21.47 9.78 7.72
CA ALA A 133 21.66 11.22 7.84
C ALA A 133 20.72 11.83 8.90
N GLY A 134 19.47 11.39 8.96
CA GLY A 134 18.53 11.77 10.02
C GLY A 134 19.02 11.42 11.42
N LEU A 135 19.57 10.22 11.61
CA LEU A 135 20.07 9.73 12.91
C LEU A 135 21.40 10.34 13.33
N LEU A 136 22.32 10.58 12.38
CA LEU A 136 23.65 11.16 12.64
C LEU A 136 23.67 12.69 12.63
N ILE A 137 22.76 13.35 11.91
CA ILE A 137 22.76 14.82 11.78
C ILE A 137 21.51 15.40 12.43
N GLY A 138 20.33 14.90 12.05
CA GLY A 138 19.05 15.42 12.52
C GLY A 138 18.84 15.24 14.03
N VAL A 139 19.01 14.02 14.54
CA VAL A 139 18.77 13.70 15.95
C VAL A 139 19.73 14.43 16.89
N PRO A 140 21.08 14.43 16.69
CA PRO A 140 21.96 15.17 17.59
C PRO A 140 21.68 16.68 17.56
N LEU A 141 21.35 17.25 16.40
CA LEU A 141 20.99 18.66 16.30
C LEU A 141 19.70 18.96 17.09
N LEU A 142 18.68 18.11 16.96
CA LEU A 142 17.44 18.21 17.74
C LEU A 142 17.73 18.13 19.23
N LEU A 143 18.49 17.12 19.67
CA LEU A 143 18.84 16.92 21.08
C LEU A 143 19.62 18.10 21.65
N LEU A 144 20.56 18.67 20.90
CA LEU A 144 21.32 19.85 21.30
C LEU A 144 20.42 21.06 21.53
N LEU A 145 19.50 21.33 20.61
CA LEU A 145 18.61 22.49 20.70
C LEU A 145 17.52 22.32 21.77
N VAL A 146 16.93 21.12 21.86
CA VAL A 146 15.94 20.79 22.89
C VAL A 146 16.57 20.84 24.28
N SER A 147 17.74 20.24 24.47
CA SER A 147 18.46 20.30 25.76
C SER A 147 18.88 21.71 26.13
N HIS A 148 19.25 22.55 25.16
CA HIS A 148 19.46 23.97 25.38
C HIS A 148 18.19 24.65 25.91
N ALA A 149 17.05 24.46 25.25
CA ALA A 149 15.79 25.05 25.66
C ALA A 149 15.38 24.60 27.07
N ILE A 150 15.37 23.29 27.32
CA ILE A 150 15.08 22.71 28.65
C ILE A 150 16.06 23.22 29.70
N GLY A 151 17.36 23.31 29.36
CA GLY A 151 18.39 23.81 30.26
C GLY A 151 18.21 25.27 30.66
N ILE A 152 17.61 26.10 29.80
CA ILE A 152 17.20 27.47 30.15
C ILE A 152 15.95 27.44 31.04
N MET A 153 14.90 26.72 30.63
CA MET A 153 13.63 26.61 31.37
C MET A 153 13.84 26.15 32.82
N TRP A 154 14.62 25.08 32.99
CA TRP A 154 14.95 24.49 34.29
C TRP A 154 15.70 25.46 35.20
N ARG A 155 16.68 26.19 34.67
CA ARG A 155 17.51 27.13 35.45
C ARG A 155 16.79 28.44 35.74
N ALA A 156 15.86 28.87 34.88
CA ALA A 156 15.07 30.08 35.10
C ALA A 156 14.13 29.95 36.31
N ARG A 157 13.71 28.72 36.66
CA ARG A 157 12.79 28.41 37.77
C ARG A 157 11.52 29.28 37.75
N SER A 158 10.98 29.52 36.56
CA SER A 158 9.84 30.42 36.38
C SER A 158 8.53 29.64 36.26
N ALA A 159 7.41 30.27 36.63
CA ALA A 159 6.07 29.70 36.46
C ALA A 159 5.72 29.36 35.00
N TRP A 160 6.43 29.96 34.03
CA TRP A 160 6.27 29.63 32.60
C TRP A 160 6.62 28.17 32.29
N MET A 161 7.44 27.52 33.11
CA MET A 161 7.78 26.11 32.92
C MET A 161 6.55 25.20 33.02
N ALA A 162 5.57 25.54 33.87
CA ALA A 162 4.32 24.79 33.95
C ALA A 162 3.48 24.96 32.67
N LEU A 163 3.47 26.16 32.09
CA LEU A 163 2.82 26.42 30.81
C LEU A 163 3.52 25.67 29.67
N ASP A 164 4.87 25.66 29.63
CA ASP A 164 5.64 24.89 28.65
C ASP A 164 5.29 23.40 28.71
N ALA A 165 5.21 22.82 29.92
CA ALA A 165 4.85 21.43 30.10
C ALA A 165 3.40 21.15 29.65
N ALA A 166 2.45 22.03 29.96
CA ALA A 166 1.06 21.89 29.55
C ALA A 166 0.92 21.96 28.01
N LEU A 167 1.61 22.90 27.36
CA LEU A 167 1.61 23.04 25.90
C LEU A 167 2.26 21.83 25.22
N PHE A 168 3.31 21.27 25.81
CA PHE A 168 3.95 20.06 25.30
C PHE A 168 3.00 18.86 25.34
N VAL A 169 2.33 18.63 26.47
CA VAL A 169 1.35 17.54 26.60
C VAL A 169 0.18 17.73 25.63
N ALA A 170 -0.33 18.96 25.51
CA ALA A 170 -1.41 19.29 24.58
C ALA A 170 -0.99 19.03 23.12
N LEU A 171 0.23 19.43 22.73
CA LEU A 171 0.78 19.16 21.41
C LEU A 171 0.89 17.67 21.13
N LEU A 172 1.45 16.88 22.05
CA LEU A 172 1.57 15.43 21.89
C LEU A 172 0.21 14.77 21.73
N MET A 173 -0.80 15.18 22.51
CA MET A 173 -2.15 14.66 22.39
C MET A 173 -2.79 14.98 21.04
N VAL A 174 -2.64 16.22 20.55
CA VAL A 174 -3.18 16.64 19.25
C VAL A 174 -2.47 15.91 18.11
N LEU A 175 -1.13 15.85 18.14
CA LEU A 175 -0.35 15.13 17.13
C LEU A 175 -0.69 13.64 17.11
N TRP A 176 -0.81 13.00 18.28
CA TRP A 176 -1.22 11.60 18.38
C TRP A 176 -2.59 11.36 17.74
N LEU A 177 -3.60 12.14 18.13
CA LEU A 177 -4.96 11.97 17.62
C LEU A 177 -5.07 12.23 16.10
N ARG A 178 -4.27 13.16 15.55
CA ARG A 178 -4.31 13.51 14.12
C ARG A 178 -3.43 12.63 13.26
N LEU A 179 -2.20 12.36 13.68
CA LEU A 179 -1.27 11.53 12.91
C LEU A 179 -1.66 10.06 12.95
N ALA A 180 -2.26 9.55 14.04
CA ALA A 180 -2.74 8.16 14.07
C ALA A 180 -3.83 7.93 13.01
N SER A 181 -4.79 8.85 12.89
CA SER A 181 -5.81 8.77 11.84
C SER A 181 -5.20 8.88 10.44
N LEU A 182 -4.24 9.78 10.24
CA LEU A 182 -3.59 9.96 8.95
C LEU A 182 -2.71 8.76 8.57
N ALA A 183 -2.08 8.10 9.54
CA ALA A 183 -1.21 6.94 9.29
C ALA A 183 -1.97 5.73 8.75
N MET A 184 -3.24 5.58 9.15
CA MET A 184 -4.09 4.50 8.65
C MET A 184 -4.61 4.76 7.23
N GLU A 185 -4.70 6.02 6.79
CA GLU A 185 -5.19 6.35 5.45
C GLU A 185 -4.04 6.62 4.46
N ALA A 186 -3.01 7.36 4.87
CA ALA A 186 -1.97 7.91 4.01
C ALA A 186 -0.58 7.83 4.67
N PRO A 187 0.01 6.62 4.82
CA PRO A 187 1.27 6.43 5.54
C PRO A 187 2.44 7.24 4.93
N LEU A 188 2.51 7.34 3.60
CA LEU A 188 3.51 8.16 2.93
C LEU A 188 3.37 9.65 3.27
N ALA A 189 2.14 10.16 3.32
CA ALA A 189 1.88 11.55 3.71
C ALA A 189 2.31 11.82 5.15
N VAL A 190 2.11 10.87 6.07
CA VAL A 190 2.60 10.99 7.46
C VAL A 190 4.10 11.18 7.50
N ILE A 191 4.85 10.41 6.72
CA ILE A 191 6.32 10.50 6.69
C ILE A 191 6.77 11.88 6.19
N VAL A 192 6.23 12.33 5.06
CA VAL A 192 6.55 13.63 4.47
C VAL A 192 6.17 14.76 5.44
N ILE A 193 4.96 14.75 5.98
CA ILE A 193 4.47 15.76 6.94
C ILE A 193 5.32 15.75 8.21
N SER A 194 5.66 14.58 8.75
CA SER A 194 6.50 14.46 9.94
C SER A 194 7.91 14.99 9.68
N GLY A 195 8.49 14.71 8.51
CA GLY A 195 9.79 15.26 8.11
C GLY A 195 9.77 16.79 8.04
N PHE A 196 8.78 17.38 7.37
CA PHE A 196 8.60 18.84 7.32
C PHE A 196 8.34 19.43 8.70
N PHE A 197 7.55 18.76 9.55
CA PHE A 197 7.27 19.17 10.91
C PHE A 197 8.55 19.19 11.76
N VAL A 198 9.34 18.11 11.76
CA VAL A 198 10.61 18.03 12.49
C VAL A 198 11.59 19.11 12.01
N PHE A 199 11.74 19.29 10.69
CA PHE A 199 12.58 20.33 10.12
C PHE A 199 12.14 21.75 10.56
N SER A 200 10.84 22.00 10.56
CA SER A 200 10.28 23.28 10.99
C SER A 200 10.47 23.52 12.49
N VAL A 201 10.27 22.49 13.32
CA VAL A 201 10.54 22.54 14.77
C VAL A 201 12.01 22.83 15.06
N LEU A 202 12.93 22.22 14.31
CA LEU A 202 14.36 22.54 14.39
C LEU A 202 14.62 24.02 14.10
N ALA A 203 14.06 24.55 12.99
CA ALA A 203 14.19 25.96 12.63
C ALA A 203 13.60 26.89 13.72
N VAL A 204 12.45 26.54 14.30
CA VAL A 204 11.83 27.29 15.39
C VAL A 204 12.69 27.25 16.66
N LEU A 205 13.28 26.11 17.01
CA LEU A 205 14.20 26.01 18.15
C LEU A 205 15.45 26.88 17.97
N PHE A 206 16.02 26.92 16.77
CA PHE A 206 17.10 27.85 16.43
C PHE A 206 16.69 29.30 16.63
N LEU A 207 15.54 29.68 16.07
CA LEU A 207 15.01 31.04 16.18
C LEU A 207 14.71 31.42 17.63
N ALA A 208 14.15 30.49 18.40
CA ALA A 208 13.84 30.68 19.82
C ALA A 208 15.12 30.88 20.63
N GLY A 209 16.16 30.06 20.42
CA GLY A 209 17.46 30.21 21.09
C GLY A 209 18.16 31.52 20.72
N TRP A 210 18.14 31.90 19.43
CA TRP A 210 18.64 33.19 18.97
C TRP A 210 17.90 34.38 19.63
N ALA A 211 16.57 34.33 19.67
CA ALA A 211 15.74 35.36 20.25
C ALA A 211 15.97 35.46 21.77
N GLN A 212 16.10 34.32 22.45
CA GLN A 212 16.45 34.23 23.86
C GLN A 212 17.73 35.00 24.17
N VAL A 213 18.80 34.76 23.40
CA VAL A 213 20.09 35.45 23.61
C VAL A 213 19.97 36.93 23.27
N SER A 214 19.34 37.27 22.14
CA SER A 214 19.30 38.64 21.64
C SER A 214 18.41 39.58 22.47
N PHE A 215 17.25 39.11 22.92
CA PHE A 215 16.28 39.92 23.65
C PHE A 215 16.28 39.66 25.16
N GLY A 216 16.61 38.45 25.59
CA GLY A 216 16.79 38.13 27.02
C GLY A 216 18.10 38.68 27.59
N ARG A 217 19.14 38.81 26.74
CA ARG A 217 20.48 39.27 27.11
C ARG A 217 20.99 38.50 28.33
N THR A 218 21.23 39.16 29.46
CA THR A 218 21.79 38.57 30.69
C THR A 218 20.74 38.15 31.71
N ASP A 219 19.44 38.41 31.47
CA ASP A 219 18.36 38.04 32.38
C ASP A 219 17.76 36.69 31.97
N ILE A 220 17.94 35.68 32.82
CA ILE A 220 17.49 34.32 32.56
C ILE A 220 15.95 34.18 32.54
N GLN A 221 15.23 34.95 33.36
CA GLN A 221 13.77 34.88 33.40
C GLN A 221 13.17 35.55 32.17
N ARG A 222 13.70 36.72 31.78
CA ARG A 222 13.33 37.38 30.53
C ARG A 222 13.67 36.50 29.33
N GLY A 223 14.86 35.91 29.32
CA GLY A 223 15.30 34.98 28.29
C GLY A 223 14.36 33.79 28.13
N HIS A 224 13.96 33.15 29.24
CA HIS A 224 13.00 32.03 29.22
C HIS A 224 11.65 32.46 28.63
N ARG A 225 11.09 33.62 29.02
CA ARG A 225 9.82 34.10 28.44
C ARG A 225 9.90 34.31 26.93
N VAL A 226 10.99 34.90 26.44
CA VAL A 226 11.21 35.10 25.00
C VAL A 226 11.37 33.76 24.28
N LEU A 227 12.19 32.86 24.82
CA LEU A 227 12.39 31.50 24.28
C LEU A 227 11.05 30.77 24.14
N SER A 228 10.29 30.70 25.24
CA SER A 228 8.99 30.01 25.31
C SER A 228 7.99 30.63 24.35
N GLY A 229 7.86 31.96 24.33
CA GLY A 229 6.95 32.66 23.42
C GLY A 229 7.25 32.39 21.94
N VAL A 230 8.52 32.45 21.53
CA VAL A 230 8.92 32.17 20.13
C VAL A 230 8.74 30.69 19.79
N LEU A 231 9.18 29.79 20.69
CA LEU A 231 9.09 28.35 20.50
C LEU A 231 7.64 27.92 20.30
N TRP A 232 6.75 28.23 21.24
CA TRP A 232 5.37 27.75 21.18
C TRP A 232 4.56 28.41 20.08
N SER A 233 4.81 29.69 19.76
CA SER A 233 4.15 30.33 18.62
C SER A 233 4.55 29.66 17.30
N GLY A 234 5.85 29.39 17.10
CA GLY A 234 6.34 28.72 15.89
C GLY A 234 5.87 27.27 15.79
N VAL A 235 5.93 26.52 16.90
CA VAL A 235 5.44 25.13 16.96
C VAL A 235 3.94 25.06 16.71
N PHE A 236 3.15 25.99 17.25
CA PHE A 236 1.71 26.05 17.01
C PHE A 236 1.40 26.29 15.52
N VAL A 237 2.04 27.28 14.88
CA VAL A 237 1.86 27.53 13.44
C VAL A 237 2.26 26.31 12.62
N THR A 238 3.37 25.67 12.96
CA THR A 238 3.83 24.45 12.29
C THR A 238 2.84 23.31 12.45
N ALA A 239 2.31 23.07 13.65
CA ALA A 239 1.34 22.02 13.93
C ALA A 239 0.02 22.25 13.20
N VAL A 240 -0.51 23.48 13.23
CA VAL A 240 -1.75 23.83 12.50
C VAL A 240 -1.56 23.63 11.01
N THR A 241 -0.42 24.04 10.45
CA THR A 241 -0.11 23.85 9.02
C THR A 241 -0.02 22.36 8.67
N ALA A 242 0.68 21.56 9.47
CA ALA A 242 0.80 20.11 9.27
C ALA A 242 -0.56 19.40 9.35
N ILE A 243 -1.38 19.74 10.34
CA ILE A 243 -2.72 19.16 10.53
C ILE A 243 -3.65 19.59 9.39
N GLY A 244 -3.64 20.86 9.02
CA GLY A 244 -4.45 21.38 7.92
C GLY A 244 -4.07 20.77 6.58
N TYR A 245 -2.77 20.60 6.33
CA TYR A 245 -2.28 19.95 5.12
C TYR A 245 -2.60 18.45 5.09
N GLY A 246 -2.46 17.75 6.22
CA GLY A 246 -2.89 16.35 6.33
C GLY A 246 -4.40 16.17 6.13
N ALA A 247 -5.21 17.05 6.72
CA ALA A 247 -6.66 17.07 6.51
C ALA A 247 -7.02 17.33 5.04
N TRP A 248 -6.32 18.26 4.39
CA TRP A 248 -6.46 18.50 2.96
C TRP A 248 -6.16 17.22 2.18
N ILE A 249 -5.02 16.56 2.38
CA ILE A 249 -4.65 15.33 1.65
C ILE A 249 -5.75 14.28 1.70
N VAL A 250 -6.29 13.98 2.88
CA VAL A 250 -7.31 12.92 3.03
C VAL A 250 -8.68 13.34 2.48
N ASP A 251 -8.97 14.64 2.40
CA ASP A 251 -10.17 15.20 1.76
C ASP A 251 -10.15 15.08 0.22
N ALA A 252 -9.46 14.07 -0.30
CA ALA A 252 -9.49 13.74 -1.71
C ALA A 252 -10.90 13.27 -2.13
N ALA A 253 -11.36 13.75 -3.27
CA ALA A 253 -12.56 13.30 -3.94
C ALA A 253 -12.19 12.43 -5.16
N PRO A 254 -13.15 11.69 -5.75
CA PRO A 254 -12.94 11.03 -7.03
C PRO A 254 -12.38 12.00 -8.08
N ASP A 255 -12.87 13.24 -8.08
CA ASP A 255 -12.45 14.34 -8.97
C ASP A 255 -10.96 14.77 -8.83
N ASP A 256 -10.24 14.28 -7.80
CA ASP A 256 -8.81 14.52 -7.61
C ASP A 256 -7.91 13.39 -8.17
N LEU A 257 -8.50 12.31 -8.70
CA LEU A 257 -7.75 11.18 -9.24
C LEU A 257 -7.20 11.53 -10.63
N ASP A 258 -5.88 11.57 -10.79
CA ASP A 258 -5.28 11.76 -12.12
C ASP A 258 -5.04 10.43 -12.83
N MET A 259 -4.95 9.33 -12.09
CA MET A 259 -4.76 7.99 -12.64
C MET A 259 -5.58 7.00 -11.83
N ILE A 260 -6.51 6.31 -12.49
CA ILE A 260 -7.23 5.19 -11.89
C ILE A 260 -6.38 3.93 -12.07
N VAL A 261 -6.08 3.28 -10.95
CA VAL A 261 -5.25 2.08 -10.87
C VAL A 261 -6.12 0.82 -10.95
N ASP A 262 -7.31 0.85 -10.36
CA ASP A 262 -8.22 -0.31 -10.32
C ASP A 262 -9.68 0.16 -10.33
N VAL A 263 -10.55 -0.64 -10.96
CA VAL A 263 -11.98 -0.38 -11.02
C VAL A 263 -12.78 -1.69 -10.97
N ASP A 264 -13.76 -1.76 -10.08
CA ASP A 264 -14.73 -2.85 -10.03
C ASP A 264 -16.14 -2.30 -10.14
N SER A 265 -16.97 -2.85 -11.03
CA SER A 265 -18.39 -2.49 -11.11
C SER A 265 -19.21 -3.28 -10.10
N ALA A 266 -20.23 -2.65 -9.53
CA ALA A 266 -21.33 -3.41 -8.95
C ALA A 266 -21.99 -4.27 -10.06
N PRO A 267 -22.37 -5.53 -9.78
CA PRO A 267 -23.00 -6.41 -10.78
C PRO A 267 -24.25 -5.79 -11.44
N LYS A 268 -24.94 -4.91 -10.71
CA LYS A 268 -26.07 -4.11 -11.19
C LYS A 268 -25.99 -2.69 -10.66
N GLY A 269 -26.61 -1.76 -11.37
CA GLY A 269 -26.71 -0.36 -10.96
C GLY A 269 -25.50 0.51 -11.35
N PRO A 270 -25.50 1.78 -10.93
CA PRO A 270 -24.54 2.78 -11.39
C PRO A 270 -23.25 2.83 -10.55
N TRP A 271 -23.17 2.06 -9.47
CA TRP A 271 -22.07 2.12 -8.51
C TRP A 271 -20.84 1.34 -8.98
N ILE A 272 -19.69 1.94 -8.74
CA ILE A 272 -18.38 1.36 -9.06
C ILE A 272 -17.43 1.61 -7.88
N ASN A 273 -16.49 0.72 -7.68
CA ASN A 273 -15.30 0.94 -6.87
C ASN A 273 -14.23 1.56 -7.75
N VAL A 274 -13.65 2.68 -7.34
CA VAL A 274 -12.54 3.35 -8.03
C VAL A 274 -11.40 3.53 -7.06
N TYR A 275 -10.22 3.10 -7.48
CA TYR A 275 -8.97 3.27 -6.76
C TYR A 275 -7.96 3.95 -7.68
N GLY A 276 -7.26 4.96 -7.20
CA GLY A 276 -6.35 5.72 -8.05
C GLY A 276 -5.41 6.62 -7.27
N THR A 277 -4.49 7.29 -7.98
CA THR A 277 -3.55 8.25 -7.40
C THR A 277 -4.05 9.69 -7.54
N ALA A 278 -3.88 10.47 -6.48
CA ALA A 278 -4.03 11.91 -6.46
C ALA A 278 -2.63 12.56 -6.33
N PRO A 279 -1.89 12.75 -7.44
CA PRO A 279 -0.48 13.16 -7.40
C PRO A 279 -0.29 14.55 -6.80
N HIS A 280 -1.28 15.45 -6.95
CA HIS A 280 -1.28 16.74 -6.29
C HIS A 280 -1.33 16.65 -4.76
N ARG A 281 -1.72 15.50 -4.20
CA ARG A 281 -1.85 15.23 -2.76
C ARG A 281 -0.76 14.26 -2.28
N LEU A 282 0.48 14.47 -2.72
CA LEU A 282 1.66 13.62 -2.42
C LEU A 282 1.53 12.17 -2.92
N GLY A 283 0.80 11.95 -4.02
CA GLY A 283 0.55 10.60 -4.53
C GLY A 283 -0.34 9.76 -3.61
N PHE A 284 -1.16 10.40 -2.78
CA PHE A 284 -2.17 9.72 -1.99
C PHE A 284 -3.05 8.85 -2.90
N MET A 285 -3.33 7.60 -2.48
CA MET A 285 -4.07 6.64 -3.27
C MET A 285 -5.44 6.33 -2.66
N PRO A 286 -6.42 7.24 -2.73
CA PRO A 286 -7.72 7.01 -2.15
C PRO A 286 -8.52 5.97 -2.95
N GLN A 287 -9.46 5.34 -2.26
CA GLN A 287 -10.43 4.41 -2.83
C GLN A 287 -11.85 4.91 -2.54
N PHE A 288 -12.74 4.78 -3.52
CA PHE A 288 -14.09 5.31 -3.46
C PHE A 288 -15.11 4.31 -4.00
N LEU A 289 -16.26 4.23 -3.35
CA LEU A 289 -17.50 3.84 -4.01
C LEU A 289 -18.07 5.07 -4.69
N PHE A 290 -18.27 5.02 -5.99
CA PHE A 290 -18.68 6.14 -6.84
C PHE A 290 -19.92 5.79 -7.65
N ASN A 291 -20.94 6.64 -7.60
CA ASN A 291 -22.14 6.52 -8.42
C ASN A 291 -21.91 7.30 -9.72
N ARG A 292 -21.86 6.59 -10.84
CA ARG A 292 -21.57 7.20 -12.15
C ARG A 292 -22.64 8.18 -12.62
N VAL A 293 -23.89 8.01 -12.18
CA VAL A 293 -25.03 8.81 -12.63
C VAL A 293 -25.20 10.04 -11.75
N SER A 294 -25.30 9.86 -10.43
CA SER A 294 -25.51 10.99 -9.51
C SER A 294 -24.22 11.73 -9.15
N ARG A 295 -23.05 11.15 -9.44
CA ARG A 295 -21.72 11.62 -9.00
C ARG A 295 -21.55 11.59 -7.48
N ASP A 296 -22.47 10.96 -6.75
CA ASP A 296 -22.31 10.70 -5.32
C ASP A 296 -21.15 9.74 -5.08
N PHE A 297 -20.48 9.90 -3.96
CA PHE A 297 -19.40 9.01 -3.58
C PHE A 297 -19.31 8.80 -2.08
N VAL A 298 -18.68 7.70 -1.72
CA VAL A 298 -18.30 7.34 -0.37
C VAL A 298 -16.84 6.94 -0.40
N ARG A 299 -16.01 7.62 0.41
CA ARG A 299 -14.61 7.22 0.59
C ARG A 299 -14.56 5.94 1.41
N ILE A 300 -13.83 4.95 0.91
CA ILE A 300 -13.53 3.74 1.66
C ILE A 300 -12.05 3.78 2.03
N THR A 301 -11.72 3.53 3.30
CA THR A 301 -10.34 3.54 3.78
C THR A 301 -9.54 2.51 2.98
N HIS A 302 -8.38 2.92 2.47
CA HIS A 302 -7.55 2.10 1.60
C HIS A 302 -7.27 0.72 2.22
N CYS A 303 -7.66 -0.34 1.53
CA CYS A 303 -7.18 -1.69 1.77
C CYS A 303 -6.07 -1.95 0.76
N GLU A 304 -4.85 -2.24 1.24
CA GLU A 304 -3.78 -2.75 0.38
C GLU A 304 -4.32 -3.97 -0.38
N ASN A 305 -4.46 -3.89 -1.71
CA ASN A 305 -5.15 -4.86 -2.61
C ASN A 305 -6.70 -4.77 -2.68
N SER A 306 -7.15 -3.64 -3.23
CA SER A 306 -8.51 -3.08 -3.30
C SER A 306 -9.69 -4.02 -3.62
N SER A 307 -9.52 -5.09 -4.42
CA SER A 307 -10.63 -5.87 -4.97
C SER A 307 -10.99 -7.16 -4.20
N ARG A 308 -10.16 -7.59 -3.23
CA ARG A 308 -10.46 -8.79 -2.40
C ARG A 308 -11.19 -8.46 -1.10
N TYR A 309 -11.14 -7.20 -0.67
CA TYR A 309 -11.65 -6.73 0.62
C TYR A 309 -12.91 -5.88 0.49
N LEU A 310 -13.42 -5.72 -0.73
CA LEU A 310 -14.71 -5.13 -1.05
C LEU A 310 -15.55 -6.19 -1.78
N ALA A 311 -16.81 -6.33 -1.41
CA ALA A 311 -17.77 -7.12 -2.18
C ALA A 311 -19.05 -6.34 -2.41
N PHE A 312 -19.61 -6.49 -3.60
CA PHE A 312 -20.96 -6.07 -3.94
C PHE A 312 -21.92 -7.25 -3.78
N SER A 313 -23.16 -6.96 -3.38
CA SER A 313 -24.26 -7.91 -3.55
C SER A 313 -24.57 -8.10 -5.04
N SER A 314 -25.09 -9.25 -5.43
CA SER A 314 -25.44 -9.54 -6.83
C SER A 314 -26.52 -8.62 -7.39
N ASP A 315 -27.37 -8.04 -6.52
CA ASP A 315 -28.34 -7.02 -6.89
C ASP A 315 -27.74 -5.60 -7.00
N GLY A 316 -26.47 -5.41 -6.64
CA GLY A 316 -25.74 -4.15 -6.68
C GLY A 316 -26.22 -3.09 -5.68
N ARG A 317 -27.13 -3.44 -4.77
CA ARG A 317 -27.71 -2.51 -3.79
C ARG A 317 -26.90 -2.37 -2.52
N ARG A 318 -25.92 -3.24 -2.29
CA ARG A 318 -25.05 -3.20 -1.11
C ARG A 318 -23.60 -3.41 -1.52
N ALA A 319 -22.71 -2.74 -0.80
CA ALA A 319 -21.29 -3.04 -0.77
C ALA A 319 -20.82 -3.20 0.67
N ALA A 320 -19.94 -4.15 0.93
CA ALA A 320 -19.32 -4.35 2.23
C ALA A 320 -17.81 -4.39 2.11
N TRP A 321 -17.11 -3.86 3.10
CA TRP A 321 -15.65 -3.91 3.19
C TRP A 321 -15.19 -3.88 4.64
N VAL A 322 -13.92 -4.16 4.87
CA VAL A 322 -13.30 -4.04 6.19
C VAL A 322 -12.55 -2.71 6.33
N ARG A 323 -12.78 -1.99 7.43
CA ARG A 323 -12.12 -0.72 7.75
C ARG A 323 -11.20 -0.91 8.95
N PRO A 324 -9.95 -0.45 8.91
CA PRO A 324 -9.08 -0.53 10.07
C PRO A 324 -9.59 0.36 11.22
N VAL A 325 -9.57 -0.16 12.45
CA VAL A 325 -10.03 0.55 13.67
C VAL A 325 -8.94 0.70 14.75
N GLY A 326 -7.71 0.24 14.47
CA GLY A 326 -6.53 0.35 15.34
C GLY A 326 -6.09 -1.00 15.93
N ASN A 327 -4.86 -1.06 16.47
CA ASN A 327 -4.24 -2.29 17.04
C ASN A 327 -4.18 -3.50 16.09
N GLY A 328 -4.20 -3.27 14.77
CA GLY A 328 -4.29 -4.35 13.77
C GLY A 328 -5.71 -4.85 13.51
N ASN A 329 -6.71 -4.36 14.27
CA ASN A 329 -8.09 -4.80 14.10
C ASN A 329 -8.78 -4.10 12.94
N HIS A 330 -9.66 -4.84 12.29
CA HIS A 330 -10.46 -4.44 11.14
C HIS A 330 -11.94 -4.66 11.44
N GLN A 331 -12.76 -3.62 11.25
CA GLN A 331 -14.20 -3.66 11.47
C GLN A 331 -14.93 -3.85 10.13
N LEU A 332 -15.89 -4.76 10.06
CA LEU A 332 -16.77 -4.84 8.90
C LEU A 332 -17.72 -3.64 8.87
N VAL A 333 -17.79 -2.99 7.71
CA VAL A 333 -18.74 -1.92 7.43
C VAL A 333 -19.42 -2.22 6.09
N TYR A 334 -20.58 -1.61 5.87
CA TYR A 334 -21.28 -1.74 4.59
C TYR A 334 -21.95 -0.43 4.21
N ALA A 335 -22.23 -0.25 2.92
CA ALA A 335 -22.98 0.86 2.38
C ALA A 335 -24.27 0.34 1.73
N ASP A 336 -25.38 1.05 1.99
CA ASP A 336 -26.59 0.93 1.19
C ASP A 336 -26.43 1.81 -0.06
N LEU A 337 -26.39 1.17 -1.22
CA LEU A 337 -26.20 1.77 -2.53
C LEU A 337 -27.54 2.03 -3.25
N GLY A 338 -28.64 1.48 -2.72
CA GLY A 338 -29.98 1.67 -3.27
C GLY A 338 -30.68 2.94 -2.79
N ALA A 339 -30.14 3.62 -1.78
CA ALA A 339 -30.65 4.90 -1.30
C ALA A 339 -30.21 6.07 -2.22
N ASP A 340 -30.96 7.18 -2.19
CA ASP A 340 -30.64 8.41 -2.95
C ASP A 340 -29.21 8.90 -2.70
N ARG A 341 -28.69 8.68 -1.50
CA ARG A 341 -27.30 8.92 -1.12
C ARG A 341 -26.77 7.72 -0.35
N ALA A 342 -25.62 7.20 -0.76
CA ALA A 342 -25.02 6.08 -0.06
C ALA A 342 -24.63 6.48 1.37
N THR A 343 -25.00 5.63 2.33
CA THR A 343 -24.68 5.81 3.75
C THR A 343 -23.89 4.62 4.26
N ILE A 344 -22.75 4.89 4.89
CA ILE A 344 -21.98 3.86 5.60
C ILE A 344 -22.73 3.47 6.87
N ARG A 345 -22.83 2.16 7.08
CA ARG A 345 -23.36 1.52 8.29
C ARG A 345 -22.25 0.71 8.93
N GLU A 346 -22.06 0.92 10.22
CA GLU A 346 -21.07 0.19 10.99
C GLU A 346 -21.66 -1.10 11.55
N THR A 347 -20.87 -2.17 11.57
CA THR A 347 -21.25 -3.42 12.25
C THR A 347 -20.41 -3.58 13.53
N LEU A 348 -20.82 -4.48 14.42
CA LEU A 348 -20.04 -4.85 15.61
C LEU A 348 -18.97 -5.93 15.31
N LEU A 349 -18.87 -6.39 14.06
CA LEU A 349 -17.93 -7.43 13.69
C LEU A 349 -16.53 -6.84 13.51
N THR A 350 -15.58 -7.38 14.27
CA THR A 350 -14.16 -7.03 14.21
C THR A 350 -13.30 -8.27 14.00
N PHE A 351 -12.23 -8.13 13.23
CA PHE A 351 -11.26 -9.17 12.91
C PHE A 351 -9.86 -8.67 13.24
N ASP A 352 -8.96 -9.59 13.56
CA ASP A 352 -7.57 -9.26 13.89
C ASP A 352 -6.71 -9.00 12.63
N ASP A 353 -7.25 -9.22 11.43
CA ASP A 353 -6.58 -9.04 10.15
C ASP A 353 -7.57 -8.67 9.03
N GLN A 354 -7.08 -8.30 7.85
CA GLN A 354 -7.89 -8.08 6.66
C GLN A 354 -8.47 -9.40 6.16
N VAL A 355 -9.80 -9.49 6.14
CA VAL A 355 -10.51 -10.69 5.70
C VAL A 355 -11.15 -10.46 4.33
N SER A 356 -11.01 -11.46 3.44
CA SER A 356 -11.83 -11.50 2.24
C SER A 356 -13.30 -11.70 2.62
N LEU A 357 -14.20 -11.22 1.78
CA LEU A 357 -15.63 -11.27 2.07
C LEU A 357 -16.44 -11.47 0.80
N VAL A 358 -17.57 -12.16 0.96
CA VAL A 358 -18.53 -12.41 -0.12
C VAL A 358 -19.92 -12.11 0.40
N LEU A 359 -20.69 -11.35 -0.38
CA LEU A 359 -22.09 -11.09 -0.08
C LEU A 359 -23.01 -12.11 -0.75
N SER A 360 -24.10 -12.42 -0.06
CA SER A 360 -25.27 -13.07 -0.66
C SER A 360 -25.90 -12.18 -1.74
N ASP A 361 -26.76 -12.78 -2.58
CA ASP A 361 -27.31 -12.07 -3.74
C ASP A 361 -28.10 -10.81 -3.37
N ASP A 362 -28.78 -10.82 -2.21
CA ASP A 362 -29.53 -9.70 -1.63
C ASP A 362 -28.71 -8.86 -0.64
N GLY A 363 -27.46 -9.26 -0.37
CA GLY A 363 -26.56 -8.62 0.58
C GLY A 363 -27.04 -8.65 2.04
N THR A 364 -27.89 -9.60 2.42
CA THR A 364 -28.33 -9.79 3.82
C THR A 364 -27.32 -10.60 4.64
N LEU A 365 -26.64 -11.53 3.98
CA LEU A 365 -25.59 -12.38 4.55
C LEU A 365 -24.22 -12.01 3.99
N VAL A 366 -23.20 -12.10 4.86
CA VAL A 366 -21.79 -11.98 4.52
C VAL A 366 -21.05 -13.25 4.94
N ALA A 367 -20.36 -13.87 3.99
CA ALA A 367 -19.46 -14.98 4.26
C ALA A 367 -18.03 -14.45 4.40
N ILE A 368 -17.38 -14.86 5.47
CA ILE A 368 -16.01 -14.47 5.83
C ILE A 368 -15.16 -15.74 5.82
N PRO A 369 -14.49 -16.03 4.69
CA PRO A 369 -13.54 -17.11 4.62
C PRO A 369 -12.26 -16.83 5.43
N ASP A 370 -11.80 -17.86 6.15
CA ASP A 370 -10.52 -17.92 6.86
C ASP A 370 -9.79 -19.22 6.41
N TRP A 371 -8.50 -19.35 6.69
CA TRP A 371 -7.67 -20.48 6.22
C TRP A 371 -8.07 -21.84 6.81
N ARG A 372 -8.85 -21.86 7.88
CA ARG A 372 -9.25 -23.10 8.59
C ARG A 372 -10.76 -23.25 8.75
N GLN A 373 -11.49 -22.18 8.52
CA GLN A 373 -12.90 -22.09 8.81
C GLN A 373 -13.51 -21.03 7.92
N PHE A 374 -14.82 -21.00 7.85
CA PHE A 374 -15.52 -19.82 7.38
C PHE A 374 -16.68 -19.59 8.34
N ALA A 375 -17.09 -18.33 8.39
CA ALA A 375 -18.27 -17.94 9.14
C ALA A 375 -19.19 -17.14 8.22
N VAL A 376 -20.49 -17.35 8.37
CA VAL A 376 -21.50 -16.48 7.75
C VAL A 376 -22.21 -15.73 8.84
N TYR A 377 -22.32 -14.43 8.63
CA TYR A 377 -23.02 -13.51 9.52
C TYR A 377 -24.18 -12.86 8.78
N GLU A 378 -25.21 -12.53 9.53
CA GLU A 378 -26.19 -11.54 9.10
C GLU A 378 -25.53 -10.16 9.12
N LEU A 379 -25.47 -9.49 7.98
CA LEU A 379 -24.66 -8.30 7.76
C LEU A 379 -25.07 -7.14 8.68
N GLU A 380 -26.38 -6.91 8.84
CA GLU A 380 -26.90 -5.76 9.59
C GLU A 380 -26.75 -5.93 11.10
N THR A 381 -27.07 -7.13 11.61
CA THR A 381 -27.10 -7.41 13.05
C THR A 381 -25.74 -7.88 13.56
N GLY A 382 -24.85 -8.33 12.67
CA GLY A 382 -23.61 -9.04 13.04
C GLY A 382 -23.87 -10.42 13.65
N ARG A 383 -25.11 -10.93 13.59
CA ARG A 383 -25.46 -12.22 14.18
C ARG A 383 -24.78 -13.35 13.40
N LEU A 384 -24.03 -14.19 14.12
CA LEU A 384 -23.48 -15.41 13.54
C LEU A 384 -24.63 -16.33 13.11
N VAL A 385 -24.64 -16.69 11.83
CA VAL A 385 -25.59 -17.65 11.26
C VAL A 385 -24.99 -19.06 11.35
N ILE A 386 -23.72 -19.19 10.98
CA ILE A 386 -22.98 -20.45 10.93
C ILE A 386 -21.49 -20.16 11.05
N ALA A 387 -20.77 -21.03 11.76
CA ALA A 387 -19.32 -21.15 11.67
C ALA A 387 -18.96 -22.63 11.51
N THR A 388 -18.25 -22.97 10.45
CA THR A 388 -17.85 -24.35 10.17
C THR A 388 -16.37 -24.41 9.87
N ARG A 389 -15.69 -25.37 10.50
CA ARG A 389 -14.28 -25.69 10.19
C ARG A 389 -14.21 -26.54 8.95
N LEU A 390 -13.26 -26.20 8.08
CA LEU A 390 -12.99 -26.99 6.88
C LEU A 390 -12.27 -28.28 7.27
N LEU A 391 -12.54 -29.37 6.53
CA LEU A 391 -11.96 -30.70 6.81
C LEU A 391 -10.43 -30.71 6.66
N GLU A 392 -9.93 -29.96 5.68
CA GLU A 392 -8.51 -29.70 5.47
C GLU A 392 -8.28 -28.18 5.54
N PRO A 393 -7.28 -27.68 6.29
CA PRO A 393 -6.84 -26.28 6.23
C PRO A 393 -6.32 -25.92 4.84
N GLY A 394 -6.77 -24.78 4.29
CA GLY A 394 -6.36 -24.29 2.98
C GLY A 394 -6.75 -22.83 2.77
N TYR A 395 -6.14 -22.20 1.78
CA TYR A 395 -6.42 -20.81 1.44
C TYR A 395 -7.74 -20.71 0.69
N VAL A 396 -8.79 -20.20 1.32
CA VAL A 396 -10.09 -20.08 0.67
C VAL A 396 -10.03 -19.00 -0.40
N ARG A 397 -10.24 -19.41 -1.66
CA ARG A 397 -10.06 -18.58 -2.86
C ARG A 397 -11.37 -17.96 -3.33
N THR A 398 -12.48 -18.67 -3.15
CA THR A 398 -13.81 -18.20 -3.57
C THR A 398 -14.89 -18.82 -2.69
N VAL A 399 -15.89 -18.02 -2.34
CA VAL A 399 -17.12 -18.47 -1.70
C VAL A 399 -18.29 -18.02 -2.56
N GLY A 400 -19.33 -18.84 -2.69
CA GLY A 400 -20.53 -18.49 -3.44
C GLY A 400 -21.79 -18.97 -2.71
N PHE A 401 -22.75 -18.06 -2.53
CA PHE A 401 -24.10 -18.42 -2.07
C PHE A 401 -24.87 -19.05 -3.23
N LEU A 402 -25.40 -20.26 -3.05
CA LEU A 402 -26.23 -20.95 -4.03
C LEU A 402 -27.71 -20.65 -3.79
N PRO A 403 -28.56 -20.64 -4.83
CA PRO A 403 -29.99 -20.30 -4.70
C PRO A 403 -30.80 -21.24 -3.80
N ASP A 404 -30.31 -22.46 -3.58
CA ASP A 404 -30.95 -23.50 -2.78
C ASP A 404 -30.59 -23.42 -1.28
N GLY A 405 -29.93 -22.34 -0.85
CA GLY A 405 -29.55 -22.15 0.55
C GLY A 405 -28.26 -22.88 0.94
N ARG A 406 -27.47 -23.33 -0.04
CA ARG A 406 -26.14 -23.89 0.20
C ARG A 406 -25.05 -22.86 -0.03
N LEU A 407 -23.92 -23.05 0.64
CA LEU A 407 -22.70 -22.30 0.43
C LEU A 407 -21.69 -23.20 -0.28
N ARG A 408 -21.09 -22.71 -1.36
CA ARG A 408 -19.97 -23.38 -2.00
C ARG A 408 -18.67 -22.67 -1.68
N VAL A 409 -17.70 -23.41 -1.16
CA VAL A 409 -16.39 -22.90 -0.75
C VAL A 409 -15.31 -23.60 -1.56
N LEU A 410 -14.47 -22.82 -2.25
CA LEU A 410 -13.27 -23.29 -2.94
C LEU A 410 -12.05 -22.97 -2.09
N SER A 411 -11.40 -24.02 -1.60
CA SER A 411 -10.18 -23.95 -0.79
C SER A 411 -8.97 -24.43 -1.58
N LEU A 412 -7.95 -23.60 -1.70
CA LEU A 412 -6.67 -23.90 -2.32
C LEU A 412 -5.72 -24.54 -1.30
N HIS A 413 -5.13 -25.68 -1.63
CA HIS A 413 -4.17 -26.38 -0.79
C HIS A 413 -2.81 -26.41 -1.45
N TYR A 414 -1.76 -26.07 -0.69
CA TYR A 414 -0.38 -26.13 -1.16
C TYR A 414 0.26 -27.48 -0.80
N SER A 415 1.23 -27.92 -1.60
CA SER A 415 2.02 -29.11 -1.34
C SER A 415 3.02 -28.89 -0.19
N ASP A 416 3.24 -29.90 0.64
CA ASP A 416 4.17 -29.83 1.76
C ASP A 416 5.60 -29.46 1.30
N GLY A 417 6.18 -28.42 1.91
CA GLY A 417 7.59 -28.07 1.75
C GLY A 417 7.95 -27.09 0.63
N ALA A 418 6.99 -26.61 -0.18
CA ALA A 418 7.23 -25.60 -1.21
C ALA A 418 6.22 -24.44 -1.09
N ILE A 419 6.73 -23.23 -0.86
CA ILE A 419 5.92 -22.01 -0.87
C ILE A 419 5.40 -21.82 -2.29
N PHE A 420 4.08 -21.63 -2.45
CA PHE A 420 3.36 -21.45 -3.72
C PHE A 420 3.14 -22.66 -4.61
N SER A 421 3.61 -23.87 -4.25
CA SER A 421 3.32 -25.05 -5.05
C SER A 421 1.92 -25.58 -4.75
N VAL A 422 1.00 -25.54 -5.71
CA VAL A 422 -0.38 -25.95 -5.48
C VAL A 422 -0.54 -27.47 -5.57
N ALA A 423 -1.12 -28.06 -4.53
CA ALA A 423 -1.47 -29.48 -4.50
C ALA A 423 -2.85 -29.75 -5.12
N HIS A 424 -3.90 -29.06 -4.66
CA HIS A 424 -5.28 -29.25 -5.15
C HIS A 424 -6.19 -28.10 -4.74
N TYR A 425 -7.32 -27.94 -5.43
CA TYR A 425 -8.49 -27.25 -4.88
C TYR A 425 -9.42 -28.27 -4.23
N ARG A 426 -9.97 -27.94 -3.06
CA ARG A 426 -11.07 -28.67 -2.45
C ARG A 426 -12.32 -27.83 -2.45
N ILE A 427 -13.42 -28.44 -2.90
CA ILE A 427 -14.73 -27.82 -3.00
C ILE A 427 -15.58 -28.39 -1.87
N TYR A 428 -16.18 -27.50 -1.09
CA TYR A 428 -17.12 -27.85 -0.04
C TYR A 428 -18.51 -27.30 -0.40
N GLU A 429 -19.54 -28.14 -0.30
CA GLU A 429 -20.94 -27.70 -0.30
C GLU A 429 -21.51 -27.84 1.09
N ILE A 430 -22.04 -26.73 1.61
CA ILE A 430 -22.40 -26.61 3.01
C ILE A 430 -23.81 -26.08 3.10
N ASP A 431 -24.68 -26.83 3.77
CA ASP A 431 -26.05 -26.40 4.03
C ASP A 431 -26.03 -25.26 5.05
N LEU A 432 -26.57 -24.08 4.69
CA LEU A 432 -26.53 -22.90 5.56
C LEU A 432 -27.41 -23.04 6.81
N ALA A 433 -28.44 -23.88 6.78
CA ALA A 433 -29.39 -24.04 7.88
C ALA A 433 -28.81 -24.90 9.02
N THR A 434 -28.02 -25.91 8.68
CA THR A 434 -27.46 -26.91 9.60
C THR A 434 -25.97 -26.74 9.82
N GLY A 435 -25.29 -26.08 8.88
CA GLY A 435 -23.86 -25.93 8.79
C GLY A 435 -23.05 -27.19 8.54
N LYS A 436 -23.73 -28.26 8.14
CA LYS A 436 -23.09 -29.52 7.78
C LYS A 436 -22.51 -29.42 6.38
N ILE A 437 -21.28 -29.93 6.23
CA ILE A 437 -20.68 -30.18 4.93
C ILE A 437 -21.43 -31.38 4.34
N GLU A 438 -22.25 -31.13 3.32
CA GLU A 438 -23.01 -32.18 2.64
C GLU A 438 -22.14 -32.95 1.67
N THR A 439 -21.33 -32.21 0.91
CA THR A 439 -20.46 -32.76 -0.13
C THR A 439 -19.08 -32.11 -0.07
N SER A 440 -18.04 -32.91 -0.27
CA SER A 440 -16.66 -32.43 -0.40
C SER A 440 -15.93 -33.26 -1.45
N TRP A 441 -15.28 -32.59 -2.41
CA TRP A 441 -14.50 -33.24 -3.46
C TRP A 441 -13.30 -32.38 -3.87
N LYS A 442 -12.36 -32.93 -4.64
CA LYS A 442 -11.09 -32.28 -5.01
C LYS A 442 -10.96 -32.08 -6.52
N ILE A 443 -10.32 -30.99 -6.91
CA ILE A 443 -9.72 -30.80 -8.23
C ILE A 443 -8.21 -30.87 -8.03
N GLU A 444 -7.62 -31.96 -8.49
CA GLU A 444 -6.18 -32.12 -8.56
C GLU A 444 -5.67 -31.66 -9.93
N PRO A 445 -4.49 -31.03 -10.00
CA PRO A 445 -3.86 -30.72 -11.27
C PRO A 445 -3.53 -32.01 -12.02
N ALA A 446 -3.49 -31.96 -13.34
CA ALA A 446 -3.06 -33.11 -14.13
C ALA A 446 -1.64 -33.56 -13.73
N ARG A 447 -1.45 -34.87 -13.49
CA ARG A 447 -0.18 -35.46 -13.02
C ARG A 447 1.02 -35.07 -13.89
N ALA A 448 0.83 -35.03 -15.21
CA ALA A 448 1.87 -34.59 -16.15
C ALA A 448 2.34 -33.14 -15.93
N ALA A 449 1.45 -32.25 -15.46
CA ALA A 449 1.78 -30.86 -15.17
C ALA A 449 2.59 -30.72 -13.86
N VAL A 450 2.34 -31.61 -12.88
CA VAL A 450 3.08 -31.65 -11.61
C VAL A 450 4.52 -32.16 -11.82
N ASP A 451 4.66 -33.27 -12.56
CA ASP A 451 5.95 -33.95 -12.76
C ASP A 451 6.95 -33.11 -13.58
N ASP A 452 6.46 -32.29 -14.53
CA ASP A 452 7.32 -31.52 -15.44
C ASP A 452 7.84 -30.20 -14.84
N CYS A 453 7.12 -29.57 -13.91
CA CYS A 453 7.30 -28.13 -13.65
C CYS A 453 7.25 -27.66 -12.19
N GLY A 454 6.62 -28.40 -11.26
CA GLY A 454 6.31 -27.86 -9.92
C GLY A 454 5.34 -26.68 -10.00
N LEU A 455 4.04 -26.95 -9.94
CA LEU A 455 3.00 -25.97 -10.28
C LEU A 455 2.90 -24.83 -9.26
N THR A 456 3.17 -23.60 -9.69
CA THR A 456 2.83 -22.41 -8.89
C THR A 456 1.32 -22.08 -8.97
N ASP A 457 0.80 -21.21 -8.09
CA ASP A 457 -0.61 -20.75 -8.12
C ASP A 457 -1.01 -20.17 -9.49
N ASP A 458 -0.07 -19.55 -10.18
CA ASP A 458 -0.27 -18.99 -11.54
C ASP A 458 -0.37 -20.07 -12.64
N GLN A 459 -0.11 -21.33 -12.33
CA GLN A 459 -0.11 -22.44 -13.30
C GLN A 459 -1.32 -23.38 -13.12
N PHE A 460 -2.13 -23.15 -12.09
CA PHE A 460 -3.33 -23.93 -11.81
C PHE A 460 -4.51 -23.06 -11.37
N TYR A 461 -5.39 -22.78 -12.33
CA TYR A 461 -6.52 -21.88 -12.16
C TYR A 461 -7.84 -22.60 -12.19
N VAL A 462 -8.68 -22.25 -11.22
CA VAL A 462 -10.06 -22.72 -11.14
C VAL A 462 -10.99 -21.52 -11.08
N SER A 463 -11.97 -21.50 -11.98
CA SER A 463 -13.03 -20.49 -12.03
C SER A 463 -14.40 -21.13 -11.98
N TYR A 464 -15.25 -20.66 -11.07
CA TYR A 464 -16.61 -21.15 -10.89
C TYR A 464 -17.62 -20.23 -11.58
N ASN A 465 -18.49 -20.80 -12.42
CA ASN A 465 -19.64 -20.09 -12.95
C ASN A 465 -20.91 -20.52 -12.21
N LYS A 466 -21.48 -19.59 -11.44
CA LYS A 466 -22.70 -19.79 -10.65
C LYS A 466 -23.94 -20.02 -11.53
N THR A 467 -24.02 -19.39 -12.71
CA THR A 467 -25.18 -19.50 -13.62
C THR A 467 -25.31 -20.91 -14.19
N SER A 468 -24.21 -21.50 -14.64
CA SER A 468 -24.21 -22.84 -15.25
C SER A 468 -23.93 -23.96 -14.26
N ASP A 469 -23.60 -23.63 -13.02
CA ASP A 469 -23.09 -24.53 -11.98
C ASP A 469 -21.91 -25.41 -12.46
N ARG A 470 -20.86 -24.77 -12.99
CA ARG A 470 -19.71 -25.46 -13.60
C ARG A 470 -18.37 -24.85 -13.19
N PHE A 471 -17.35 -25.68 -13.23
CA PHE A 471 -15.96 -25.29 -13.01
C PHE A 471 -15.18 -25.30 -14.31
N LEU A 472 -14.40 -24.24 -14.50
CA LEU A 472 -13.36 -24.15 -15.50
C LEU A 472 -12.04 -24.39 -14.80
N VAL A 473 -11.27 -25.35 -15.30
CA VAL A 473 -9.97 -25.71 -14.74
C VAL A 473 -8.93 -25.60 -15.83
N VAL A 474 -7.91 -24.79 -15.56
CA VAL A 474 -6.71 -24.65 -16.39
C VAL A 474 -5.54 -25.20 -15.58
N ASP A 475 -4.88 -26.24 -16.07
CA ASP A 475 -3.65 -26.78 -15.49
C ASP A 475 -2.55 -26.94 -16.54
N GLY A 476 -1.31 -26.59 -16.22
CA GLY A 476 -0.18 -26.78 -17.14
C GLY A 476 0.98 -25.81 -16.91
N CYS A 477 2.00 -25.87 -17.76
CA CYS A 477 3.17 -24.99 -17.69
C CYS A 477 3.74 -24.68 -19.09
N PHE A 478 4.42 -23.54 -19.24
CA PHE A 478 5.23 -23.18 -20.40
C PHE A 478 4.54 -23.37 -21.77
N GLY A 479 3.34 -22.80 -21.91
CA GLY A 479 2.55 -22.89 -23.15
C GLY A 479 1.92 -24.27 -23.41
N ARG A 480 1.86 -25.15 -22.41
CA ARG A 480 1.17 -26.46 -22.46
C ARG A 480 0.08 -26.53 -21.40
N TYR A 481 -0.93 -25.68 -21.55
CA TYR A 481 -2.07 -25.65 -20.63
C TYR A 481 -3.13 -26.59 -21.13
N ARG A 482 -3.84 -27.23 -20.20
CA ARG A 482 -5.00 -28.05 -20.48
C ARG A 482 -6.23 -27.36 -19.90
N LEU A 483 -7.27 -27.25 -20.72
CA LEU A 483 -8.53 -26.64 -20.32
C LEU A 483 -9.61 -27.72 -20.17
N THR A 484 -10.16 -27.86 -18.96
CA THR A 484 -11.27 -28.78 -18.69
C THR A 484 -12.46 -28.05 -18.08
N VAL A 485 -13.65 -28.52 -18.45
CA VAL A 485 -14.92 -28.10 -17.82
C VAL A 485 -15.44 -29.25 -17.00
N ARG A 486 -15.76 -28.95 -15.74
CA ARG A 486 -16.21 -29.91 -14.75
C ARG A 486 -17.57 -29.52 -14.21
N GLU A 487 -18.38 -30.52 -13.87
CA GLU A 487 -19.67 -30.34 -13.25
C GLU A 487 -19.50 -29.78 -11.82
N GLY A 488 -20.40 -28.88 -11.42
CA GLY A 488 -20.34 -28.22 -10.11
C GLY A 488 -20.54 -29.14 -8.92
N ARG A 489 -21.32 -30.21 -9.10
CA ARG A 489 -21.76 -31.10 -8.01
C ARG A 489 -20.64 -32.01 -7.50
N ASP A 490 -19.93 -32.68 -8.41
CA ASP A 490 -18.98 -33.74 -8.08
C ASP A 490 -17.63 -33.61 -8.80
N GLY A 491 -17.46 -32.58 -9.64
CA GLY A 491 -16.22 -32.32 -10.35
C GLY A 491 -15.96 -33.26 -11.53
N VAL A 492 -16.95 -34.04 -11.96
CA VAL A 492 -16.83 -34.91 -13.14
C VAL A 492 -16.48 -34.06 -14.35
N VAL A 493 -15.46 -34.48 -15.10
CA VAL A 493 -15.05 -33.81 -16.34
C VAL A 493 -16.14 -33.98 -17.37
N MET A 494 -16.85 -32.90 -17.66
CA MET A 494 -17.87 -32.85 -18.72
C MET A 494 -17.21 -32.73 -20.09
N ARG A 495 -16.13 -31.94 -20.15
CA ARG A 495 -15.42 -31.65 -21.39
C ARG A 495 -13.94 -31.42 -21.11
N ASP A 496 -13.12 -31.93 -22.00
CA ASP A 496 -11.69 -31.67 -22.06
C ASP A 496 -11.39 -31.09 -23.44
N PHE A 497 -10.95 -29.83 -23.45
CA PHE A 497 -10.59 -29.14 -24.68
C PHE A 497 -9.12 -29.40 -25.06
N GLY A 498 -8.39 -30.19 -24.26
CA GLY A 498 -6.98 -30.47 -24.50
C GLY A 498 -6.15 -29.21 -24.35
N ARG A 499 -5.21 -29.00 -25.27
CA ARG A 499 -4.22 -27.93 -25.17
C ARG A 499 -4.85 -26.54 -25.40
N PHE A 500 -4.63 -25.64 -24.46
CA PHE A 500 -5.07 -24.25 -24.44
C PHE A 500 -3.87 -23.29 -24.43
N HIS A 501 -4.04 -22.10 -25.01
CA HIS A 501 -2.99 -21.09 -25.13
C HIS A 501 -3.14 -20.08 -23.98
N GLU A 502 -2.12 -19.94 -23.15
CA GLU A 502 -2.21 -19.28 -21.83
C GLU A 502 -1.68 -17.86 -21.79
N GLU A 503 -1.62 -17.20 -22.94
CA GLU A 503 -1.37 -15.75 -22.92
C GLU A 503 -2.48 -15.01 -22.14
N ASN A 504 -3.68 -15.58 -22.06
CA ASN A 504 -4.75 -15.08 -21.22
C ASN A 504 -5.54 -16.14 -20.45
N TRP A 505 -5.92 -15.79 -19.24
CA TRP A 505 -6.87 -16.56 -18.44
C TRP A 505 -8.23 -16.62 -19.12
N PRO A 506 -8.78 -17.82 -19.36
CA PRO A 506 -10.07 -17.95 -20.04
C PRO A 506 -11.21 -17.38 -19.19
N ARG A 507 -12.25 -16.90 -19.86
CA ARG A 507 -13.43 -16.29 -19.24
C ARG A 507 -14.69 -17.05 -19.61
N TRP A 508 -15.61 -17.15 -18.66
CA TRP A 508 -16.94 -17.66 -18.93
C TRP A 508 -17.77 -16.64 -19.71
N SER A 509 -18.67 -17.12 -20.57
CA SER A 509 -19.82 -16.32 -20.98
C SER A 509 -20.78 -16.09 -19.82
N LEU A 510 -21.56 -15.01 -19.92
CA LEU A 510 -22.56 -14.61 -18.95
C LEU A 510 -23.63 -15.69 -18.75
N ASP A 511 -23.93 -16.47 -19.80
CA ASP A 511 -24.84 -17.63 -19.73
C ASP A 511 -24.15 -18.95 -19.30
N GLY A 512 -22.82 -18.94 -19.15
CA GLY A 512 -22.02 -20.12 -18.80
C GLY A 512 -22.03 -21.24 -19.84
N ARG A 513 -22.47 -20.97 -21.08
CA ARG A 513 -22.50 -21.96 -22.18
C ARG A 513 -21.22 -21.99 -23.00
N ARG A 514 -20.43 -20.91 -22.94
CA ARG A 514 -19.21 -20.73 -23.73
C ARG A 514 -18.06 -20.29 -22.83
N ILE A 515 -16.86 -20.54 -23.31
CA ILE A 515 -15.62 -20.08 -22.71
C ILE A 515 -14.87 -19.30 -23.78
N PHE A 516 -14.28 -18.19 -23.39
CA PHE A 516 -13.49 -17.33 -24.23
C PHE A 516 -12.02 -17.45 -23.84
N GLY A 517 -11.14 -17.55 -24.83
CA GLY A 517 -9.70 -17.46 -24.72
C GLY A 517 -9.15 -16.44 -25.70
N ALA A 518 -8.03 -15.81 -25.39
CA ALA A 518 -7.36 -14.90 -26.30
C ALA A 518 -5.85 -15.17 -26.31
N PHE A 519 -5.25 -15.28 -27.49
CA PHE A 519 -3.83 -15.57 -27.63
C PHE A 519 -3.25 -14.99 -28.92
N VAL A 520 -1.94 -14.84 -28.95
CA VAL A 520 -1.13 -14.41 -30.07
C VAL A 520 -0.43 -15.63 -30.67
N GLU A 521 -0.50 -15.75 -31.98
CA GLU A 521 0.22 -16.77 -32.75
C GLU A 521 0.78 -16.09 -33.99
N ASP A 522 2.09 -16.23 -34.22
CA ASP A 522 2.82 -15.62 -35.33
C ASP A 522 2.58 -14.09 -35.47
N GLY A 523 2.54 -13.38 -34.33
CA GLY A 523 2.31 -11.93 -34.27
C GLY A 523 0.89 -11.49 -34.61
N ARG A 524 -0.07 -12.42 -34.61
CA ARG A 524 -1.50 -12.15 -34.79
C ARG A 524 -2.29 -12.59 -33.58
N GLY A 525 -3.17 -11.72 -33.11
CA GLY A 525 -4.11 -12.03 -32.07
C GLY A 525 -5.31 -12.83 -32.57
N TRP A 526 -5.80 -13.71 -31.71
CA TRP A 526 -6.94 -14.59 -31.94
C TRP A 526 -7.86 -14.57 -30.73
N LEU A 527 -9.17 -14.52 -30.99
CA LEU A 527 -10.20 -14.85 -30.01
C LEU A 527 -10.66 -16.28 -30.26
N GLU A 528 -10.54 -17.13 -29.25
CA GLU A 528 -11.03 -18.50 -29.25
C GLU A 528 -12.32 -18.61 -28.43
N ILE A 529 -13.35 -19.19 -29.02
CA ILE A 529 -14.64 -19.42 -28.40
C ILE A 529 -14.86 -20.92 -28.34
N LEU A 530 -14.98 -21.44 -27.13
CA LEU A 530 -15.16 -22.85 -26.86
C LEU A 530 -16.59 -23.08 -26.37
N SER A 531 -17.37 -23.84 -27.13
CA SER A 531 -18.72 -24.23 -26.75
C SER A 531 -18.68 -25.43 -25.81
N VAL A 532 -19.30 -25.29 -24.64
CA VAL A 532 -19.29 -26.34 -23.61
C VAL A 532 -20.18 -27.52 -24.00
N ALA A 533 -21.25 -27.29 -24.77
CA ALA A 533 -22.26 -28.31 -25.08
C ALA A 533 -21.76 -29.34 -26.11
N ASP A 534 -21.24 -28.87 -27.23
CA ASP A 534 -20.81 -29.71 -28.37
C ASP A 534 -19.29 -29.82 -28.49
N GLY A 535 -18.52 -29.02 -27.74
CA GLY A 535 -17.06 -28.97 -27.83
C GLY A 535 -16.54 -28.23 -29.06
N MET A 536 -17.40 -27.52 -29.80
CA MET A 536 -16.97 -26.74 -30.95
C MET A 536 -16.02 -25.62 -30.52
N ILE A 537 -14.95 -25.45 -31.29
CA ILE A 537 -13.97 -24.39 -31.13
C ILE A 537 -14.07 -23.49 -32.36
N VAL A 538 -14.37 -22.22 -32.14
CA VAL A 538 -14.41 -21.18 -33.17
C VAL A 538 -13.29 -20.19 -32.89
N ARG A 539 -12.55 -19.79 -33.92
CA ARG A 539 -11.47 -18.80 -33.81
C ARG A 539 -11.73 -17.61 -34.71
N TRP A 540 -11.70 -16.42 -34.13
CA TRP A 540 -11.84 -15.17 -34.85
C TRP A 540 -10.49 -14.42 -34.86
N PRO A 541 -9.95 -14.07 -36.05
CA PRO A 541 -8.68 -13.35 -36.14
C PRO A 541 -8.85 -11.88 -35.74
N LEU A 542 -8.16 -11.43 -34.70
CA LEU A 542 -8.20 -10.05 -34.19
C LEU A 542 -7.27 -9.10 -34.97
N GLY A 543 -6.37 -9.66 -35.78
CA GLY A 543 -5.35 -8.92 -36.53
C GLY A 543 -4.01 -8.92 -35.82
N PRO A 544 -3.06 -8.04 -36.19
CA PRO A 544 -1.74 -8.00 -35.55
C PRO A 544 -1.85 -7.71 -34.05
N ALA A 545 -1.07 -8.42 -33.24
CA ALA A 545 -0.94 -8.19 -31.82
C ALA A 545 0.39 -8.78 -31.30
N GLU A 546 1.05 -8.09 -30.38
CA GLU A 546 2.18 -8.61 -29.60
C GLU A 546 1.72 -9.29 -28.31
N ASP A 547 0.63 -8.78 -27.73
CA ASP A 547 -0.03 -9.32 -26.54
C ASP A 547 -1.53 -9.04 -26.63
N LEU A 548 -2.33 -9.76 -25.86
CA LEU A 548 -3.78 -9.61 -25.77
C LEU A 548 -4.23 -9.64 -24.31
N ARG A 549 -5.40 -9.07 -24.04
CA ARG A 549 -6.12 -9.28 -22.78
C ARG A 549 -7.59 -9.44 -23.00
N LEU A 550 -8.09 -10.53 -22.45
CA LEU A 550 -9.50 -10.89 -22.50
C LEU A 550 -10.22 -10.27 -21.29
N ALA A 551 -11.12 -9.34 -21.58
CA ALA A 551 -12.02 -8.80 -20.56
C ALA A 551 -13.12 -9.81 -20.18
N GLY A 552 -13.66 -10.49 -21.19
CA GLY A 552 -14.89 -11.27 -21.08
C GLY A 552 -16.01 -10.63 -21.89
N GLU A 553 -17.23 -11.05 -21.60
CA GLU A 553 -18.44 -10.65 -22.32
C GLU A 553 -19.07 -9.42 -21.67
N SER A 554 -19.26 -8.35 -22.46
CA SER A 554 -19.84 -7.08 -22.03
C SER A 554 -21.36 -7.11 -22.02
N GLU A 555 -21.93 -7.77 -23.03
CA GLU A 555 -23.34 -8.13 -23.16
C GLU A 555 -23.45 -9.48 -23.83
N TYR A 556 -24.60 -10.16 -23.68
CA TYR A 556 -24.84 -11.43 -24.37
C TYR A 556 -24.53 -11.32 -25.87
N GLY A 557 -23.49 -12.01 -26.32
CA GLY A 557 -23.08 -11.99 -27.73
C GLY A 557 -21.84 -11.15 -28.06
N GLU A 558 -21.32 -10.33 -27.15
CA GLU A 558 -20.20 -9.41 -27.44
C GLU A 558 -19.06 -9.56 -26.43
N VAL A 559 -17.86 -9.86 -26.93
CA VAL A 559 -16.65 -10.03 -26.11
C VAL A 559 -15.70 -8.87 -26.33
N LEU A 560 -15.15 -8.34 -25.23
CA LEU A 560 -14.17 -7.27 -25.27
C LEU A 560 -12.75 -7.83 -25.16
N VAL A 561 -11.88 -7.36 -26.05
CA VAL A 561 -10.46 -7.76 -26.09
C VAL A 561 -9.60 -6.52 -26.25
N ALA A 562 -8.60 -6.37 -25.38
CA ALA A 562 -7.53 -5.41 -25.56
C ALA A 562 -6.38 -6.06 -26.36
N CYS A 563 -5.84 -5.35 -27.33
CA CYS A 563 -4.75 -5.80 -28.19
C CYS A 563 -3.59 -4.80 -28.14
N TRP A 564 -2.40 -5.32 -27.83
CA TRP A 564 -1.16 -4.55 -27.88
C TRP A 564 -0.48 -4.71 -29.22
N LEU A 565 0.01 -3.62 -29.76
CA LEU A 565 0.87 -3.53 -30.93
C LEU A 565 2.20 -2.88 -30.51
N PRO A 566 3.28 -3.05 -31.28
CA PRO A 566 4.58 -2.47 -30.93
C PRO A 566 4.53 -0.95 -30.67
N ASP A 567 3.63 -0.24 -31.38
CA ASP A 567 3.53 1.23 -31.35
C ASP A 567 2.13 1.74 -30.97
N ALA A 568 1.19 0.87 -30.57
CA ALA A 568 -0.20 1.25 -30.32
C ALA A 568 -0.97 0.25 -29.44
N GLU A 569 -2.09 0.69 -28.89
CA GLU A 569 -3.06 -0.19 -28.25
C GLU A 569 -4.42 -0.06 -28.94
N ARG A 570 -5.18 -1.15 -28.96
CA ARG A 570 -6.55 -1.17 -29.49
C ARG A 570 -7.46 -1.95 -28.56
N ALA A 571 -8.64 -1.40 -28.29
CA ALA A 571 -9.73 -2.15 -27.68
C ALA A 571 -10.72 -2.56 -28.77
N LEU A 572 -11.10 -3.83 -28.78
CA LEU A 572 -11.97 -4.44 -29.78
C LEU A 572 -13.22 -5.01 -29.09
N ALA A 573 -14.39 -4.75 -29.67
CA ALA A 573 -15.61 -5.50 -29.44
C ALA A 573 -15.73 -6.56 -30.53
N VAL A 574 -15.96 -7.80 -30.14
CA VAL A 574 -16.11 -8.93 -31.06
C VAL A 574 -17.49 -9.53 -30.87
N ASP A 575 -18.34 -9.43 -31.90
CA ASP A 575 -19.60 -10.16 -31.95
C ASP A 575 -19.29 -11.65 -32.11
N ILE A 576 -19.66 -12.45 -31.11
CA ILE A 576 -19.21 -13.85 -31.00
C ILE A 576 -19.87 -14.76 -32.05
N GLU A 577 -21.08 -14.40 -32.50
CA GLU A 577 -21.85 -15.19 -33.46
C GLU A 577 -21.37 -14.95 -34.89
N THR A 578 -21.07 -13.68 -35.22
CA THR A 578 -20.73 -13.26 -36.59
C THR A 578 -19.23 -13.10 -36.81
N GLY A 579 -18.44 -13.01 -35.74
CA GLY A 579 -17.02 -12.69 -35.80
C GLY A 579 -16.74 -11.25 -36.22
N VAL A 580 -17.77 -10.38 -36.24
CA VAL A 580 -17.61 -8.98 -36.63
C VAL A 580 -16.85 -8.24 -35.54
N ILE A 581 -15.65 -7.77 -35.89
CA ILE A 581 -14.78 -7.00 -35.01
C ILE A 581 -15.05 -5.52 -35.20
N ARG A 582 -15.24 -4.81 -34.08
CA ARG A 582 -15.47 -3.37 -34.03
C ARG A 582 -14.41 -2.73 -33.16
N PRO A 583 -13.62 -1.78 -33.69
CA PRO A 583 -12.71 -1.01 -32.86
C PRO A 583 -13.54 -0.12 -31.91
N ILE A 584 -13.29 -0.24 -30.62
CA ILE A 584 -13.87 0.60 -29.56
C ILE A 584 -13.02 1.85 -29.41
N LEU A 585 -11.70 1.65 -29.37
CA LEU A 585 -10.69 2.70 -29.27
C LEU A 585 -9.50 2.35 -30.15
N GLY A 586 -9.00 3.35 -30.89
CA GLY A 586 -7.75 3.30 -31.64
C GLY A 586 -7.03 4.62 -31.49
N GLY A 587 -5.97 4.64 -30.69
CA GLY A 587 -5.11 5.81 -30.52
C GLY A 587 -3.72 5.52 -31.05
N SER A 588 -3.20 6.41 -31.91
CA SER A 588 -1.76 6.47 -32.21
C SER A 588 -1.09 7.41 -31.22
N ASN A 589 0.01 7.00 -30.57
CA ASN A 589 1.33 7.66 -30.67
C ASN A 589 2.29 7.37 -29.50
N ALA A 590 3.48 6.87 -29.87
CA ALA A 590 4.80 7.48 -29.64
C ALA A 590 5.28 7.86 -28.22
N ALA A 591 4.64 7.39 -27.17
CA ALA A 591 5.18 7.40 -25.80
C ALA A 591 5.30 5.99 -25.19
N ALA A 592 5.23 4.96 -26.04
CA ALA A 592 4.94 3.57 -25.67
C ALA A 592 6.11 2.78 -25.06
N ASP A 593 7.29 3.36 -24.86
CA ASP A 593 8.47 2.55 -24.50
C ASP A 593 8.69 2.39 -22.97
N ARG A 594 7.82 2.93 -22.08
CA ARG A 594 8.08 2.86 -20.62
C ARG A 594 6.85 2.71 -19.69
N ILE A 595 6.71 1.45 -19.22
CA ILE A 595 6.36 1.01 -17.84
C ILE A 595 4.87 0.64 -17.59
N TRP A 596 4.50 -0.56 -18.11
CA TRP A 596 3.50 -1.58 -17.68
C TRP A 596 1.96 -1.43 -17.93
N ARG A 597 1.46 -2.23 -18.90
CA ARG A 597 0.24 -3.11 -18.93
C ARG A 597 -1.15 -2.51 -18.60
N GLY A 598 -1.59 -1.45 -19.29
CA GLY A 598 -2.65 -0.54 -18.82
C GLY A 598 -4.13 -0.80 -19.15
N PHE A 599 -4.53 -1.87 -19.84
CA PHE A 599 -5.97 -2.14 -20.04
C PHE A 599 -6.54 -3.04 -18.93
N TRP A 600 -7.29 -2.42 -18.01
CA TRP A 600 -8.09 -3.10 -17.00
C TRP A 600 -9.56 -3.01 -17.39
N VAL A 601 -10.22 -4.15 -17.38
CA VAL A 601 -11.64 -4.24 -17.66
C VAL A 601 -12.34 -4.78 -16.43
N SER A 602 -13.41 -4.12 -16.02
CA SER A 602 -14.21 -4.57 -14.87
C SER A 602 -14.69 -6.01 -15.09
N ARG A 603 -14.98 -6.74 -14.01
CA ARG A 603 -15.42 -8.15 -14.11
C ARG A 603 -16.68 -8.35 -14.96
N ASP A 604 -17.52 -7.33 -15.09
CA ASP A 604 -18.73 -7.32 -15.93
C ASP A 604 -18.50 -6.74 -17.34
N ALA A 605 -17.25 -6.43 -17.68
CA ALA A 605 -16.80 -5.88 -18.96
C ALA A 605 -17.54 -4.60 -19.42
N ARG A 606 -18.00 -3.79 -18.47
CA ARG A 606 -18.68 -2.50 -18.76
C ARG A 606 -17.74 -1.29 -18.68
N LEU A 607 -16.68 -1.40 -17.91
CA LEU A 607 -15.74 -0.32 -17.66
C LEU A 607 -14.37 -0.71 -18.18
N MET A 608 -13.74 0.20 -18.90
CA MET A 608 -12.39 0.05 -19.39
C MET A 608 -11.52 1.18 -18.84
N LEU A 609 -10.33 0.83 -18.38
CA LEU A 609 -9.25 1.76 -18.11
C LEU A 609 -8.26 1.65 -19.25
N ASN A 610 -7.79 2.79 -19.76
CA ASN A 610 -6.66 2.82 -20.69
C ASN A 610 -5.34 3.08 -19.94
N GLU A 611 -4.21 3.06 -20.66
CA GLU A 611 -2.87 3.35 -20.10
C GLU A 611 -2.75 4.72 -19.42
N ALA A 612 -3.55 5.71 -19.83
CA ALA A 612 -3.56 7.03 -19.20
C ALA A 612 -4.38 7.07 -17.90
N GLY A 613 -5.00 5.96 -17.49
CA GLY A 613 -5.92 5.91 -16.35
C GLY A 613 -7.27 6.56 -16.60
N ALA A 614 -7.61 6.86 -17.87
CA ALA A 614 -8.91 7.37 -18.25
C ALA A 614 -9.94 6.24 -18.16
N LEU A 615 -11.00 6.48 -17.39
CA LEU A 615 -12.12 5.56 -17.27
C LEU A 615 -13.12 5.80 -18.39
N LEU A 616 -13.39 4.73 -19.12
CA LEU A 616 -14.27 4.68 -20.27
C LEU A 616 -15.44 3.79 -19.91
N GLU A 617 -16.65 4.36 -19.92
CA GLU A 617 -17.88 3.60 -19.83
C GLU A 617 -18.40 3.31 -21.23
N TRP A 618 -18.57 2.03 -21.53
CA TRP A 618 -19.13 1.58 -22.78
C TRP A 618 -20.65 1.43 -22.66
N ASP A 619 -21.39 2.17 -23.48
CA ASP A 619 -22.83 1.96 -23.66
C ASP A 619 -23.02 0.64 -24.37
N LEU A 620 -23.60 -0.33 -23.67
CA LEU A 620 -23.98 -1.60 -24.28
C LEU A 620 -25.13 -1.38 -25.27
N GLU A 621 -26.11 -0.55 -24.92
CA GLU A 621 -27.34 -0.38 -25.70
C GLU A 621 -27.10 0.48 -26.96
N ASN A 622 -26.33 1.56 -26.82
CA ASN A 622 -26.05 2.47 -27.93
C ASN A 622 -24.69 2.23 -28.62
N ARG A 623 -23.91 1.23 -28.15
CA ARG A 623 -22.62 0.80 -28.73
C ARG A 623 -21.65 1.96 -28.97
N ARG A 624 -21.48 2.79 -27.95
CA ARG A 624 -20.61 3.97 -27.96
C ARG A 624 -20.06 4.22 -26.57
N SER A 625 -18.96 4.93 -26.44
CA SER A 625 -18.57 5.46 -25.13
C SER A 625 -19.62 6.47 -24.65
N VAL A 626 -20.31 6.21 -23.54
CA VAL A 626 -21.28 7.17 -22.95
C VAL A 626 -20.54 8.22 -22.14
N TRP A 627 -19.48 7.76 -21.48
CA TRP A 627 -18.74 8.57 -20.53
C TRP A 627 -17.26 8.31 -20.74
N GLN A 628 -16.56 9.36 -21.15
CA GLN A 628 -15.12 9.43 -21.11
C GLN A 628 -14.80 10.43 -20.00
N GLY A 629 -14.51 9.91 -18.81
CA GLY A 629 -13.87 10.72 -17.78
C GLY A 629 -12.46 11.03 -18.27
N ALA A 630 -12.31 12.14 -18.98
CA ALA A 630 -10.98 12.69 -19.27
C ALA A 630 -10.42 13.25 -17.96
N TRP A 631 -9.94 12.36 -17.10
CA TRP A 631 -8.96 12.70 -16.08
C TRP A 631 -7.77 13.25 -16.85
N ARG A 632 -7.46 14.54 -16.63
CA ARG A 632 -6.69 15.37 -17.56
C ARG A 632 -5.51 14.59 -18.16
N GLU A 633 -5.43 14.60 -19.48
CA GLU A 633 -4.23 14.19 -20.21
C GLU A 633 -3.10 15.18 -19.87
N ILE A 634 -2.36 14.91 -18.79
CA ILE A 634 -1.23 15.73 -18.37
C ILE A 634 0.03 15.10 -18.96
N SER A 635 0.62 15.80 -19.92
CA SER A 635 1.99 15.54 -20.38
C SER A 635 2.92 15.47 -19.15
N ARG A 636 3.56 14.31 -18.94
CA ARG A 636 4.40 13.99 -17.77
C ARG A 636 5.66 14.84 -17.61
N ASP A 637 5.88 15.87 -18.43
CA ASP A 637 7.08 16.74 -18.41
C ASP A 637 7.32 17.52 -17.09
N ARG A 638 6.43 17.39 -16.09
CA ARG A 638 6.60 18.04 -14.77
C ARG A 638 6.71 17.10 -13.58
N CYS A 639 6.60 15.78 -13.77
CA CYS A 639 6.80 14.82 -12.68
C CYS A 639 8.26 14.38 -12.64
N GLY A 640 9.07 15.13 -11.88
CA GLY A 640 10.44 14.75 -11.52
C GLY A 640 10.50 13.56 -10.57
N ILE A 641 9.97 12.41 -10.98
CA ILE A 641 10.29 11.12 -10.37
C ILE A 641 11.64 10.74 -10.95
N GLY A 642 12.70 11.01 -10.18
CA GLY A 642 14.07 10.67 -10.52
C GLY A 642 14.25 9.17 -10.65
N GLY A 643 14.00 8.63 -11.84
CA GLY A 643 14.59 7.37 -12.26
C GLY A 643 16.09 7.56 -12.38
N MET A 644 16.84 7.09 -11.38
CA MET A 644 18.29 6.95 -11.48
C MET A 644 18.56 5.95 -12.61
N ARG A 645 18.99 6.47 -13.76
CA ARG A 645 19.54 5.69 -14.85
C ARG A 645 20.92 5.23 -14.41
N VAL A 646 21.03 3.99 -13.94
CA VAL A 646 22.33 3.32 -13.82
C VAL A 646 22.59 2.72 -15.20
N ASP A 647 23.29 3.48 -16.04
CA ASP A 647 23.93 2.91 -17.22
C ASP A 647 25.05 1.97 -16.71
N LEU A 648 24.98 0.70 -17.09
CA LEU A 648 26.13 -0.21 -17.08
C LEU A 648 26.94 -0.03 -18.36
#